data_AF-A0A8A1ME63-F1
#
_entry.id   AF-A0A8A1ME63-F1
#
_cell.length_a   1.000
_cell.length_b   1.000
_cell.length_c   1.000
_cell.angle_alpha   90.00
_cell.angle_beta   90.00
_cell.angle_gamma   90.00
#
_symmetry.space_group_name_H-M   'P 1'
#
loop_
_entity.id
_entity.type
_entity.pdbx_description
1 polymer ?
#
loop_
_entity_poly.entity_id
_entity_poly.type
_entity_poly.pdbx_seq_one_letter_code
_entity_poly.pdbx_strand_id
1 'polypeptide(L)'
;MPLYLPESETKSRPDLAMFQTLIQPIFPSARVLDYKPLRDNVYPRYLLKLSNGLDLTVKASPRQPTTLLRQEKHSLRTEAAVLSLLASRNSPYIPRLFGFDVLKFDPRTYFLLKQSLSGVPLSEIDPSSLTFADRNRVDEQLGRTVKFLGQFTSTQFGNFHSVSQGRGRQSWKHAFLIFAESILYDAEDMFISLPYAEIRHHIMRLSPALGVVTEPRLVVVNIGDESNVLVDQDTKDVTGFVDFSDVVWGDVMMAKVFENPSAALLNGYGSSKMQMQMDDELLRIRLLLKVPSPEAIVIFTVVCVVVGAKGSTAAILIVTWSSDKPTNKSRFRGFHHQLSSALPNIIDEKPYNERNMAHFLRGKQSGIHGDLSAGLAPEHFVLDDVARYGINSRISTLAYDPVQSLLAVGTSETQYGSGQIYIFGQERVSAVFTLPRKASVNILQFCSDKIVSVDSKHELCVFSLEKRTKLAAYTPPGHVTALLTDPSLEYAFIGLQSGELVTYDLDRLMIAPFKLPNLWKERSPRSRLLPIVSLAFHPRDIGKLLIGYSEGAVTFSIKMDVPLKYFQYEVPPGAPGGDSDPSSSREVRRPRLTKAVWHPTGTFILTAHDDSSLVFWDPKDGRIVMARTLVDTDVNKAGAVVSPNSPAGTYSLKEPIFQVAWCCKENPDDTGLLIAGGGPTTEVNKHLTFFDLGPTPNYQTSSWQILSNHLAKPRRETKLPTPPAAEVVDFVLIPRSSPFFANAQDPIAVITLLSSGELVTLSFPSGHPISPTNMLHLSLSFVHPFVNKIALSYVDRTRWLGWREKRAHGPNIVIGGAAAKKPMKRYENRDIVQTAHADGVIRMWDSGHDDHIENPATIQVDLARAVGRFHDIEVSAMSLAGAAGEFSAGLRSGEVAIFKWGRNPNEGRDLPLEGNDGPGRLTDISRRADPGLKEGFLPVALLNQGQGTVTALEHSDVGFICVGFQSGNLAIIDLRGPSVIFTANSSELTKPQKRLSLRKSHYSASEAAPEWPTSIKFAVMTLDGDVFSVSLELAKEAWLHSNSYHQEEHTLSLLLALAMWMIGYCQSALSMPKTVFPL
;
A
#
# COMPACT_ATOMS: atom_id res chain seq x y z
N MET A 1 -1.17 41.51 -17.36
CA MET A 1 0.18 41.56 -17.97
C MET A 1 1.20 41.62 -16.84
N PRO A 2 2.27 40.81 -16.82
CA PRO A 2 2.74 40.33 -15.53
C PRO A 2 4.26 40.65 -15.30
N LEU A 3 4.64 41.46 -14.27
CA LEU A 3 5.99 41.60 -13.63
C LEU A 3 6.82 40.30 -13.59
N TYR A 4 7.90 40.22 -14.35
CA TYR A 4 8.84 39.09 -14.57
C TYR A 4 8.59 38.26 -15.85
N LEU A 5 9.49 38.46 -16.83
CA LEU A 5 9.78 37.62 -17.98
C LEU A 5 11.23 37.15 -17.83
N PRO A 6 11.55 35.85 -17.97
CA PRO A 6 12.94 35.36 -17.96
C PRO A 6 13.68 35.83 -19.21
N GLU A 7 14.98 36.12 -19.07
CA GLU A 7 15.88 36.69 -20.11
C GLU A 7 16.03 35.85 -21.39
N SER A 8 15.42 34.66 -21.51
CA SER A 8 15.48 33.86 -22.74
C SER A 8 14.41 34.20 -23.79
N GLU A 9 13.42 35.03 -23.46
CA GLU A 9 12.51 35.62 -24.44
C GLU A 9 12.16 37.03 -23.97
N THR A 10 12.61 38.07 -24.68
CA THR A 10 11.76 39.24 -24.99
C THR A 10 12.49 40.32 -25.78
N LYS A 11 11.94 40.62 -26.96
CA LYS A 11 11.95 41.96 -27.54
C LYS A 11 10.85 42.88 -26.96
N SER A 12 10.17 42.49 -25.88
CA SER A 12 9.15 43.30 -25.21
C SER A 12 9.45 43.47 -23.71
N ARG A 13 9.95 44.67 -23.36
CA ARG A 13 10.07 45.16 -21.97
C ARG A 13 8.70 45.08 -21.27
N PRO A 14 8.58 44.66 -20.00
CA PRO A 14 7.32 44.84 -19.27
C PRO A 14 6.94 46.33 -19.23
N ASP A 15 5.70 46.65 -19.61
CA ASP A 15 5.23 48.02 -19.81
C ASP A 15 5.30 48.85 -18.52
N LEU A 16 6.02 49.98 -18.56
CA LEU A 16 6.06 51.06 -17.55
C LEU A 16 4.66 51.42 -16.98
N ALA A 17 3.61 51.23 -17.77
CA ALA A 17 2.21 51.42 -17.40
C ALA A 17 1.77 50.66 -16.13
N MET A 18 2.35 49.49 -15.88
CA MET A 18 2.01 48.69 -14.70
C MET A 18 2.58 49.29 -13.42
N PHE A 19 3.86 49.68 -13.41
CA PHE A 19 4.45 50.40 -12.27
C PHE A 19 3.77 51.76 -12.08
N GLN A 20 3.39 52.43 -13.17
CA GLN A 20 2.61 53.67 -13.13
C GLN A 20 1.26 53.47 -12.42
N THR A 21 0.57 52.35 -12.67
CA THR A 21 -0.71 52.03 -12.00
C THR A 21 -0.52 51.81 -10.50
N LEU A 22 0.63 51.23 -10.09
CA LEU A 22 0.96 50.98 -8.69
C LEU A 22 1.33 52.25 -7.92
N ILE A 23 2.07 53.18 -8.55
CA ILE A 23 2.49 54.42 -7.89
C ILE A 23 1.44 55.53 -7.91
N GLN A 24 0.53 55.56 -8.89
CA GLN A 24 -0.43 56.64 -9.08
C GLN A 24 -1.34 56.91 -7.85
N PRO A 25 -1.82 55.92 -7.09
CA PRO A 25 -2.57 56.16 -5.86
C PRO A 25 -1.77 56.82 -4.74
N ILE A 26 -0.45 56.61 -4.71
CA ILE A 26 0.45 57.06 -3.64
C ILE A 26 1.10 58.41 -4.02
N PHE A 27 1.45 58.58 -5.29
CA PHE A 27 2.05 59.79 -5.86
C PHE A 27 1.27 60.24 -7.11
N PRO A 28 0.10 60.90 -6.97
CA PRO A 28 -0.80 61.22 -8.08
C PRO A 28 -0.16 62.09 -9.18
N SER A 29 0.84 62.90 -8.82
CA SER A 29 1.52 63.83 -9.72
C SER A 29 2.85 63.31 -10.27
N ALA A 30 3.27 62.10 -9.90
CA ALA A 30 4.55 61.53 -10.33
C ALA A 30 4.37 60.48 -11.43
N ARG A 31 5.29 60.47 -12.40
CA ARG A 31 5.38 59.45 -13.46
C ARG A 31 6.61 58.58 -13.26
N VAL A 32 6.51 57.28 -13.56
CA VAL A 32 7.67 56.38 -13.62
C VAL A 32 8.48 56.73 -14.86
N LEU A 33 9.70 57.23 -14.66
CA LEU A 33 10.63 57.59 -15.74
C LEU A 33 11.41 56.37 -16.25
N ASP A 34 11.86 55.53 -15.32
CA ASP A 34 12.69 54.36 -15.62
C ASP A 34 12.56 53.31 -14.50
N TYR A 35 12.91 52.06 -14.82
CA TYR A 35 13.03 51.01 -13.82
C TYR A 35 14.23 50.09 -14.10
N LYS A 36 14.89 49.63 -13.03
CA LYS A 36 16.01 48.67 -13.09
C LYS A 36 15.68 47.44 -12.23
N PRO A 37 15.68 46.21 -12.79
CA PRO A 37 15.61 45.00 -11.98
C PRO A 37 16.89 44.85 -11.15
N LEU A 38 16.75 44.51 -9.87
CA LEU A 38 17.88 44.21 -8.99
C LEU A 38 18.04 42.69 -8.92
N ARG A 39 19.24 42.17 -9.18
CA ARG A 39 19.53 40.72 -9.14
C ARG A 39 19.53 40.21 -7.68
N ASP A 40 19.36 38.90 -7.55
CA ASP A 40 19.52 38.10 -6.32
C ASP A 40 18.51 38.35 -5.20
N ASN A 41 17.33 37.75 -5.31
CA ASN A 41 16.57 37.33 -4.13
C ASN A 41 15.39 36.39 -4.49
N VAL A 42 14.91 35.63 -3.50
CA VAL A 42 13.70 34.78 -3.59
C VAL A 42 12.46 35.59 -4.00
N TYR A 43 12.44 36.89 -3.65
CA TYR A 43 11.42 37.86 -4.04
C TYR A 43 11.97 38.84 -5.10
N PRO A 44 11.32 38.97 -6.27
CA PRO A 44 11.69 39.96 -7.29
C PRO A 44 11.75 41.40 -6.73
N ARG A 45 12.85 42.11 -7.05
CA ARG A 45 13.10 43.50 -6.64
C ARG A 45 13.31 44.42 -7.85
N TYR A 46 12.74 45.62 -7.79
CA TYR A 46 12.86 46.65 -8.82
C TYR A 46 13.14 48.01 -8.20
N LEU A 47 14.11 48.74 -8.78
CA LEU A 47 14.35 50.15 -8.50
C LEU A 47 13.57 51.00 -9.52
N LEU A 48 12.74 51.93 -9.05
CA LEU A 48 11.93 52.84 -9.86
C LEU A 48 12.45 54.27 -9.70
N LYS A 49 12.61 54.99 -10.81
CA LYS A 49 12.90 56.43 -10.82
C LYS A 49 11.65 57.21 -11.17
N LEU A 50 11.26 58.15 -10.32
CA LEU A 50 10.05 58.97 -10.50
C LEU A 50 10.35 60.37 -11.02
N SER A 51 9.37 60.97 -11.70
CA SER A 51 9.49 62.32 -12.28
C SER A 51 9.59 63.45 -11.25
N ASN A 52 9.29 63.18 -9.99
CA ASN A 52 9.46 64.11 -8.87
C ASN A 52 10.84 64.00 -8.20
N GLY A 53 11.76 63.22 -8.78
CA GLY A 53 13.12 63.03 -8.26
C GLY A 53 13.24 61.99 -7.14
N LEU A 54 12.17 61.25 -6.82
CA LEU A 54 12.22 60.16 -5.84
C LEU A 54 12.62 58.84 -6.49
N ASP A 55 13.51 58.11 -5.82
CA ASP A 55 13.86 56.74 -6.16
C ASP A 55 13.19 55.77 -5.16
N LEU A 56 12.46 54.77 -5.69
CA LEU A 56 11.68 53.82 -4.89
C LEU A 56 12.08 52.38 -5.19
N THR A 57 11.97 51.50 -4.19
CA THR A 57 12.19 50.07 -4.34
C THR A 57 10.88 49.31 -4.20
N VAL A 58 10.57 48.48 -5.19
CA VAL A 58 9.41 47.55 -5.20
C VAL A 58 9.89 46.13 -4.99
N LYS A 59 9.31 45.42 -4.01
CA LYS A 59 9.51 43.97 -3.79
C LYS A 59 8.16 43.27 -3.96
N ALA A 60 8.08 42.21 -4.77
CA ALA A 60 6.81 41.54 -5.09
C ALA A 60 6.90 40.03 -4.85
N SER A 61 5.77 39.35 -4.60
CA SER A 61 5.74 37.88 -4.49
C SER A 61 6.12 37.21 -5.82
N PRO A 62 6.82 36.05 -5.80
CA PRO A 62 7.11 35.28 -7.01
C PRO A 62 5.83 34.76 -7.67
N ARG A 63 5.87 34.59 -9.00
CA ARG A 63 4.72 34.23 -9.85
C ARG A 63 4.49 32.74 -10.04
N GLN A 64 5.58 31.99 -10.13
CA GLN A 64 5.53 30.53 -10.25
C GLN A 64 5.35 29.95 -8.84
N PRO A 65 4.84 28.72 -8.70
CA PRO A 65 4.84 28.01 -7.42
C PRO A 65 6.29 27.63 -7.05
N THR A 66 7.13 28.64 -6.81
CA THR A 66 8.45 28.47 -6.19
C THR A 66 8.17 28.09 -4.75
N THR A 67 8.67 26.94 -4.34
CA THR A 67 8.50 26.44 -2.97
C THR A 67 9.32 27.32 -2.03
N LEU A 68 8.64 28.26 -1.36
CA LEU A 68 9.23 29.09 -0.32
C LEU A 68 9.38 28.30 0.97
N LEU A 69 10.49 28.53 1.68
CA LEU A 69 10.67 28.02 3.05
C LEU A 69 9.53 28.52 3.94
N ARG A 70 9.19 27.78 5.01
CA ARG A 70 8.11 28.14 5.93
C ARG A 70 8.29 29.55 6.50
N GLN A 71 9.53 29.95 6.77
CA GLN A 71 9.85 31.29 7.28
C GLN A 71 9.73 32.38 6.20
N GLU A 72 10.02 32.05 4.95
CA GLU A 72 10.01 32.98 3.83
C GLU A 72 8.61 33.36 3.38
N LYS A 73 7.59 32.52 3.62
CA LYS A 73 6.19 32.75 3.22
C LYS A 73 5.60 34.08 3.70
N HIS A 74 6.13 34.64 4.79
CA HIS A 74 5.64 35.86 5.40
C HIS A 74 6.61 37.04 5.33
N SER A 75 7.76 36.88 4.68
CA SER A 75 8.85 37.86 4.59
C SER A 75 8.42 39.25 4.16
N LEU A 76 7.58 39.39 3.12
CA LEU A 76 7.11 40.72 2.66
C LEU A 76 6.22 41.42 3.70
N ARG A 77 5.37 40.66 4.40
CA ARG A 77 4.47 41.19 5.41
C ARG A 77 5.23 41.55 6.68
N THR A 78 6.22 40.73 7.05
CA THR A 78 7.17 41.03 8.13
C THR A 78 7.90 42.35 7.85
N GLU A 79 8.46 42.50 6.65
CA GLU A 79 9.20 43.70 6.25
C GLU A 79 8.32 44.96 6.35
N ALA A 80 7.10 44.93 5.81
CA ALA A 80 6.15 46.06 5.91
C ALA A 80 5.85 46.44 7.37
N ALA A 81 5.60 45.44 8.22
CA ALA A 81 5.22 45.69 9.61
C ALA A 81 6.41 46.20 10.45
N VAL A 82 7.61 45.71 10.20
CA VAL A 82 8.84 46.19 10.86
C VAL A 82 9.16 47.62 10.45
N LEU A 83 9.11 47.95 9.15
CA LEU A 83 9.33 49.33 8.71
C LEU A 83 8.27 50.29 9.27
N SER A 84 7.02 49.84 9.42
CA SER A 84 5.97 50.62 10.08
C SER A 84 6.24 50.86 11.57
N LEU A 85 6.75 49.84 12.28
CA LEU A 85 7.16 49.97 13.68
C LEU A 85 8.32 50.96 13.86
N LEU A 86 9.31 50.87 12.97
CA LEU A 86 10.53 51.69 13.02
C LEU A 86 10.31 53.14 12.55
N ALA A 87 9.24 53.40 11.78
CA ALA A 87 8.88 54.75 11.32
C ALA A 87 8.72 55.76 12.48
N SER A 88 8.32 55.29 13.66
CA SER A 88 8.17 56.11 14.88
C SER A 88 9.45 56.81 15.35
N ARG A 89 10.63 56.35 14.93
CA ARG A 89 11.94 56.88 15.36
C ARG A 89 12.66 57.73 14.30
N ASN A 90 12.13 57.79 13.07
CA ASN A 90 12.61 58.64 11.97
C ASN A 90 14.14 58.58 11.72
N SER A 91 14.69 57.37 11.65
CA SER A 91 16.12 57.13 11.41
C SER A 91 16.48 57.25 9.91
N PRO A 92 17.56 57.95 9.52
CA PRO A 92 17.97 58.08 8.13
C PRO A 92 18.48 56.75 7.51
N TYR A 93 18.84 55.78 8.34
CA TYR A 93 19.41 54.48 7.93
C TYR A 93 18.34 53.41 7.61
N ILE A 94 17.06 53.71 7.87
CA ILE A 94 15.94 52.77 7.71
C ILE A 94 15.02 53.31 6.60
N PRO A 95 14.68 52.50 5.59
CA PRO A 95 13.89 52.97 4.47
C PRO A 95 12.45 53.26 4.91
N ARG A 96 11.90 54.40 4.48
CA ARG A 96 10.49 54.72 4.71
C ARG A 96 9.59 53.80 3.89
N LEU A 97 8.59 53.20 4.54
CA LEU A 97 7.52 52.46 3.87
C LEU A 97 6.51 53.43 3.24
N PHE A 98 6.19 53.22 1.96
CA PHE A 98 5.16 53.99 1.24
C PHE A 98 3.87 53.21 1.02
N GLY A 99 3.94 51.88 0.90
CA GLY A 99 2.75 51.05 0.78
C GLY A 99 3.02 49.54 0.81
N PHE A 100 2.02 48.78 1.24
CA PHE A 100 1.97 47.31 1.16
C PHE A 100 0.52 46.91 0.86
N ASP A 101 0.29 46.28 -0.29
CA ASP A 101 -1.06 45.89 -0.72
C ASP A 101 -1.02 44.67 -1.66
N VAL A 102 -2.19 44.18 -2.05
CA VAL A 102 -2.39 43.07 -2.98
C VAL A 102 -2.72 43.64 -4.35
N LEU A 103 -1.92 43.28 -5.36
CA LEU A 103 -2.27 43.55 -6.75
C LEU A 103 -3.57 42.79 -7.10
N LYS A 104 -4.58 43.52 -7.59
CA LYS A 104 -5.92 42.99 -7.94
C LYS A 104 -5.94 42.14 -9.22
N PHE A 105 -4.79 41.75 -9.74
CA PHE A 105 -4.68 40.85 -10.90
C PHE A 105 -4.62 39.40 -10.41
N ASP A 106 -5.11 38.47 -11.23
CA ASP A 106 -5.01 37.03 -10.97
C ASP A 106 -3.66 36.49 -11.50
N PRO A 107 -2.83 35.78 -10.70
CA PRO A 107 -2.97 35.50 -9.27
C PRO A 107 -2.67 36.71 -8.37
N ARG A 108 -3.43 36.83 -7.26
CA ARG A 108 -3.26 37.87 -6.24
C ARG A 108 -1.83 37.87 -5.72
N THR A 109 -1.08 38.94 -5.99
CA THR A 109 0.35 39.07 -5.66
C THR A 109 0.54 40.18 -4.63
N TYR A 110 1.20 39.92 -3.50
CA TYR A 110 1.56 40.97 -2.53
C TYR A 110 2.74 41.78 -3.05
N PHE A 111 2.73 43.09 -2.82
CA PHE A 111 3.87 43.96 -3.10
C PHE A 111 4.17 44.90 -1.94
N LEU A 112 5.43 45.28 -1.82
CA LEU A 112 5.99 46.23 -0.87
C LEU A 112 6.63 47.38 -1.65
N LEU A 113 6.26 48.62 -1.34
CA LEU A 113 6.85 49.84 -1.90
C LEU A 113 7.53 50.64 -0.78
N LYS A 114 8.84 50.87 -0.92
CA LYS A 114 9.64 51.60 0.07
C LYS A 114 10.64 52.56 -0.56
N GLN A 115 11.19 53.46 0.24
CA GLN A 115 12.26 54.36 -0.15
C GLN A 115 13.51 53.60 -0.61
N SER A 116 14.12 54.04 -1.70
CA SER A 116 15.49 53.64 -2.05
C SER A 116 16.48 54.50 -1.26
N LEU A 117 17.43 53.87 -0.59
CA LEU A 117 18.49 54.57 0.14
C LEU A 117 19.71 54.74 -0.78
N SER A 118 20.44 55.84 -0.62
CA SER A 118 21.68 56.10 -1.38
C SER A 118 22.82 55.22 -0.88
N GLY A 119 23.75 54.88 -1.77
CA GLY A 119 24.93 54.06 -1.46
C GLY A 119 25.00 52.80 -2.31
N VAL A 120 26.13 52.09 -2.21
CA VAL A 120 26.35 50.79 -2.86
C VAL A 120 26.42 49.70 -1.79
N PRO A 121 25.99 48.46 -2.07
CA PRO A 121 26.21 47.34 -1.17
C PRO A 121 27.69 47.20 -0.83
N LEU A 122 28.01 46.92 0.43
CA LEU A 122 29.38 46.74 0.90
C LEU A 122 30.11 45.61 0.14
N SER A 123 29.37 44.58 -0.30
CA SER A 123 29.87 43.49 -1.13
C SER A 123 30.31 43.92 -2.54
N GLU A 124 29.85 45.07 -3.03
CA GLU A 124 30.22 45.62 -4.35
C GLU A 124 31.40 46.60 -4.27
N ILE A 125 31.88 46.95 -3.07
CA ILE A 125 33.09 47.76 -2.92
C ILE A 125 34.32 46.88 -3.12
N ASP A 126 35.24 47.34 -3.96
CA ASP A 126 36.53 46.68 -4.17
C ASP A 126 37.27 46.53 -2.81
N PRO A 127 37.60 45.29 -2.39
CA PRO A 127 38.29 45.03 -1.13
C PRO A 127 39.62 45.76 -1.00
N SER A 128 40.31 46.04 -2.12
CA SER A 128 41.57 46.79 -2.14
C SER A 128 41.40 48.29 -1.80
N SER A 129 40.18 48.81 -1.93
CA SER A 129 39.83 50.21 -1.63
C SER A 129 39.36 50.43 -0.18
N LEU A 130 39.23 49.36 0.61
CA LEU A 130 38.67 49.40 1.96
C LEU A 130 39.78 49.24 3.01
N THR A 131 40.14 50.33 3.70
CA THR A 131 41.20 50.25 4.72
C THR A 131 40.69 49.59 6.00
N PHE A 132 41.59 49.13 6.86
CA PHE A 132 41.25 48.61 8.19
C PHE A 132 40.50 49.64 9.06
N ALA A 133 40.83 50.93 8.91
CA ALA A 133 40.13 52.01 9.60
C ALA A 133 38.69 52.18 9.08
N ASP A 134 38.47 52.06 7.77
CA ASP A 134 37.12 52.12 7.17
C ASP A 134 36.27 50.95 7.63
N ARG A 135 36.84 49.73 7.65
CA ARG A 135 36.12 48.55 8.14
C ARG A 135 35.71 48.67 9.60
N ASN A 136 36.61 49.17 10.46
CA ASN A 136 36.29 49.41 11.86
C ASN A 136 35.19 50.46 12.04
N ARG A 137 35.16 51.52 11.22
CA ARG A 137 34.08 52.53 11.27
C ARG A 137 32.73 51.93 10.87
N VAL A 138 32.69 51.13 9.81
CA VAL A 138 31.49 50.39 9.39
C VAL A 138 31.01 49.46 10.51
N ASP A 139 31.91 48.65 11.08
CA ASP A 139 31.58 47.75 12.18
C ASP A 139 31.05 48.50 13.41
N GLU A 140 31.65 49.64 13.78
CA GLU A 140 31.17 50.46 14.89
C GLU A 140 29.75 51.00 14.62
N GLN A 141 29.47 51.45 13.39
CA GLN A 141 28.13 51.90 12.97
C GLN A 141 27.10 50.76 12.97
N LEU A 142 27.50 49.56 12.55
CA LEU A 142 26.67 48.35 12.63
C LEU A 142 26.33 48.01 14.08
N GLY A 143 27.32 48.06 14.98
CA GLY A 143 27.13 47.85 16.41
C GLY A 143 26.13 48.84 17.02
N ARG A 144 26.25 50.14 16.70
CA ARG A 144 25.30 51.18 17.13
C ARG A 144 23.88 50.92 16.60
N THR A 145 23.76 50.45 15.36
CA THR A 145 22.47 50.13 14.74
C THR A 145 21.79 48.95 15.42
N VAL A 146 22.52 47.86 15.68
CA VAL A 146 21.96 46.70 16.38
C VAL A 146 21.54 47.06 17.80
N LYS A 147 22.31 47.93 18.48
CA LYS A 147 21.92 48.48 19.78
C LYS A 147 20.61 49.26 19.69
N PHE A 148 20.46 50.11 18.68
CA PHE A 148 19.24 50.88 18.44
C PHE A 148 18.02 49.97 18.19
N LEU A 149 18.15 48.98 17.31
CA LEU A 149 17.07 48.02 17.04
C LEU A 149 16.68 47.21 18.29
N GLY A 150 17.67 46.79 19.08
CA GLY A 150 17.46 46.04 20.32
C GLY A 150 16.77 46.82 21.44
N GLN A 151 16.52 48.13 21.29
CA GLN A 151 15.71 48.92 22.24
C GLN A 151 14.22 48.63 22.14
N PHE A 152 13.77 48.07 21.01
CA PHE A 152 12.39 47.62 20.86
C PHE A 152 12.24 46.25 21.54
N THR A 153 11.24 46.13 22.41
CA THR A 153 10.94 44.91 23.16
C THR A 153 9.51 44.44 22.93
N SER A 154 9.26 43.16 23.21
CA SER A 154 7.95 42.52 23.11
C SER A 154 7.57 41.83 24.44
N THR A 155 6.34 41.34 24.56
CA THR A 155 5.93 40.47 25.67
C THR A 155 6.16 38.99 25.38
N GLN A 156 6.47 38.63 24.12
CA GLN A 156 6.66 37.25 23.67
C GLN A 156 7.85 37.12 22.72
N PHE A 157 8.49 35.95 22.75
CA PHE A 157 9.54 35.52 21.83
C PHE A 157 8.97 34.88 20.55
N GLY A 158 9.70 34.96 19.44
CA GLY A 158 9.34 34.29 18.19
C GLY A 158 9.54 35.16 16.94
N ASN A 159 9.22 34.62 15.77
CA ASN A 159 9.27 35.39 14.51
C ASN A 159 8.28 36.55 14.61
N PHE A 160 8.66 37.71 14.04
CA PHE A 160 7.85 38.93 14.11
C PHE A 160 6.39 38.70 13.71
N HIS A 161 6.15 37.96 12.61
CA HIS A 161 4.80 37.66 12.15
C HIS A 161 3.99 36.85 13.19
N SER A 162 4.57 35.78 13.74
CA SER A 162 3.89 34.94 14.73
C SER A 162 3.53 35.70 16.01
N VAL A 163 4.44 36.55 16.50
CA VAL A 163 4.20 37.41 17.67
C VAL A 163 3.11 38.44 17.38
N SER A 164 3.10 39.05 16.19
CA SER A 164 2.05 40.01 15.78
C SER A 164 0.63 39.41 15.73
N GLN A 165 0.53 38.08 15.59
CA GLN A 165 -0.73 37.33 15.61
C GLN A 165 -1.07 36.74 16.99
N GLY A 166 -0.34 37.12 18.04
CA GLY A 166 -0.52 36.59 19.40
C GLY A 166 -0.06 35.13 19.59
N ARG A 167 0.70 34.58 18.62
CA ARG A 167 1.21 33.19 18.64
C ARG A 167 2.68 33.12 19.07
N GLY A 168 3.18 34.12 19.80
CA GLY A 168 4.53 34.09 20.34
C GLY A 168 4.70 33.04 21.45
N ARG A 169 5.88 33.02 22.06
CA ARG A 169 6.29 32.06 23.09
C ARG A 169 6.83 32.76 24.32
N GLN A 170 6.70 32.11 25.47
CA GLN A 170 7.09 32.68 26.77
C GLN A 170 8.60 32.55 27.04
N SER A 171 9.32 31.71 26.29
CA SER A 171 10.77 31.55 26.45
C SER A 171 11.49 31.53 25.10
N TRP A 172 12.71 32.07 25.09
CA TRP A 172 13.56 32.05 23.91
C TRP A 172 13.89 30.62 23.47
N LYS A 173 14.20 29.72 24.43
CA LYS A 173 14.43 28.30 24.18
C LYS A 173 13.32 27.68 23.31
N HIS A 174 12.07 27.88 23.69
CA HIS A 174 10.96 27.26 22.96
C HIS A 174 10.74 27.92 21.59
N ALA A 175 10.90 29.24 21.47
CA ALA A 175 10.85 29.93 20.18
C ALA A 175 11.94 29.45 19.22
N PHE A 176 13.17 29.29 19.72
CA PHE A 176 14.31 28.82 18.94
C PHE A 176 14.13 27.37 18.46
N LEU A 177 13.65 26.47 19.32
CA LEU A 177 13.37 25.07 18.92
C LEU A 177 12.35 25.01 17.78
N ILE A 178 11.35 25.89 17.76
CA ILE A 178 10.39 25.98 16.65
C ILE A 178 11.08 26.44 15.35
N PHE A 179 12.02 27.38 15.43
CA PHE A 179 12.77 27.82 14.24
C PHE A 179 13.62 26.69 13.67
N ALA A 180 14.36 25.99 14.54
CA ALA A 180 15.18 24.85 14.16
C ALA A 180 14.33 23.75 13.52
N GLU A 181 13.24 23.32 14.16
CA GLU A 181 12.34 22.32 13.58
C GLU A 181 11.71 22.79 12.27
N SER A 182 11.37 24.07 12.13
CA SER A 182 10.82 24.59 10.88
C SER A 182 11.80 24.47 9.71
N ILE A 183 13.09 24.71 9.95
CA ILE A 183 14.16 24.57 8.94
C ILE A 183 14.40 23.09 8.63
N LEU A 184 14.42 22.22 9.65
CA LEU A 184 14.57 20.78 9.44
C LEU A 184 13.40 20.22 8.63
N TYR A 185 12.17 20.65 8.90
CA TYR A 185 11.01 20.28 8.10
C TYR A 185 11.09 20.81 6.66
N ASP A 186 11.61 22.02 6.45
CA ASP A 186 11.82 22.54 5.09
C ASP A 186 12.86 21.71 4.32
N ALA A 187 13.94 21.28 4.98
CA ALA A 187 14.96 20.40 4.40
C ALA A 187 14.42 18.99 4.11
N GLU A 188 13.61 18.43 5.01
CA GLU A 188 12.92 17.14 4.85
C GLU A 188 11.87 17.16 3.73
N ASP A 189 11.20 18.30 3.51
CA ASP A 189 10.25 18.50 2.41
C ASP A 189 10.95 18.65 1.06
N MET A 190 12.19 19.15 1.05
CA MET A 190 13.04 19.27 -0.14
C MET A 190 13.90 18.02 -0.40
N PHE A 191 13.70 16.94 0.37
CA PHE A 191 14.46 15.69 0.26
C PHE A 191 15.98 15.85 0.44
N ILE A 192 16.41 16.84 1.22
CA ILE A 192 17.83 17.01 1.53
C ILE A 192 18.23 15.89 2.50
N SER A 193 19.27 15.13 2.17
CA SER A 193 19.76 14.05 3.03
C SER A 193 20.64 14.62 4.15
N LEU A 194 20.14 14.62 5.39
CA LEU A 194 20.84 15.09 6.58
C LEU A 194 20.62 14.10 7.75
N PRO A 195 21.55 14.04 8.73
CA PRO A 195 21.39 13.24 9.94
C PRO A 195 20.42 13.94 10.92
N TYR A 196 19.13 13.95 10.57
CA TYR A 196 18.10 14.72 11.28
C TYR A 196 17.98 14.33 12.75
N ALA A 197 18.06 13.03 13.07
CA ALA A 197 17.96 12.54 14.43
C ALA A 197 19.12 13.04 15.31
N GLU A 198 20.34 13.01 14.78
CA GLU A 198 21.55 13.50 15.45
C GLU A 198 21.50 15.02 15.63
N ILE A 199 21.04 15.75 14.62
CA ILE A 199 20.86 17.20 14.69
C ILE A 199 19.84 17.55 15.79
N ARG A 200 18.66 16.92 15.79
CA ARG A 200 17.63 17.10 16.82
C ARG A 200 18.16 16.76 18.21
N HIS A 201 18.89 15.66 18.35
CA HIS A 201 19.51 15.25 19.61
C HIS A 201 20.47 16.32 20.15
N HIS A 202 21.37 16.84 19.30
CA HIS A 202 22.33 17.86 19.71
C HIS A 202 21.67 19.20 20.03
N ILE A 203 20.68 19.63 19.25
CA ILE A 203 19.89 20.84 19.53
C ILE A 203 19.21 20.71 20.90
N MET A 204 18.58 19.57 21.18
CA MET A 204 17.92 19.33 22.47
C MET A 204 18.92 19.31 23.64
N ARG A 205 20.07 18.66 23.46
CA ARG A 205 21.17 18.62 24.45
C ARG A 205 21.68 20.02 24.82
N LEU A 206 21.84 20.90 23.83
CA LEU A 206 22.38 22.26 24.01
C LEU A 206 21.31 23.31 24.34
N SER A 207 20.03 22.97 24.15
CA SER A 207 18.88 23.87 24.38
C SER A 207 18.81 24.54 25.76
N PRO A 208 19.32 23.97 26.89
CA PRO A 208 19.31 24.66 28.18
C PRO A 208 20.05 26.02 28.17
N ALA A 209 21.10 26.18 27.37
CA ALA A 209 21.85 27.45 27.28
C ALA A 209 21.01 28.62 26.74
N LEU A 210 19.94 28.33 26.02
CA LEU A 210 19.00 29.33 25.49
C LEU A 210 18.10 29.93 26.57
N GLY A 211 18.01 29.30 27.75
CA GLY A 211 17.17 29.76 28.87
C GLY A 211 17.67 31.04 29.54
N VAL A 212 18.91 31.46 29.28
CA VAL A 212 19.52 32.69 29.84
C VAL A 212 18.90 33.96 29.25
N VAL A 213 18.28 33.86 28.07
CA VAL A 213 17.64 34.99 27.40
C VAL A 213 16.24 35.19 27.94
N THR A 214 16.06 36.23 28.76
CA THR A 214 14.81 36.53 29.46
C THR A 214 14.00 37.68 28.85
N GLU A 215 14.61 38.49 27.99
CA GLU A 215 13.97 39.65 27.36
C GLU A 215 13.92 39.51 25.83
N PRO A 216 12.73 39.51 25.19
CA PRO A 216 12.60 39.45 23.73
C PRO A 216 12.85 40.83 23.12
N ARG A 217 13.99 40.99 22.45
CA ARG A 217 14.38 42.21 21.75
C ARG A 217 14.21 42.06 20.24
N LEU A 218 14.00 43.15 19.52
CA LEU A 218 13.89 43.13 18.07
C LEU A 218 15.25 42.87 17.43
N VAL A 219 15.34 41.83 16.60
CA VAL A 219 16.58 41.41 15.92
C VAL A 219 16.31 41.22 14.44
N VAL A 220 17.02 41.96 13.60
CA VAL A 220 17.10 41.70 12.16
C VAL A 220 18.20 40.67 11.97
N VAL A 221 17.86 39.45 11.55
CA VAL A 221 18.80 38.31 11.60
C VAL A 221 19.97 38.53 10.64
N ASN A 222 19.68 39.01 9.42
CA ASN A 222 20.66 39.20 8.36
C ASN A 222 21.42 40.54 8.43
N ILE A 223 21.30 41.28 9.54
CA ILE A 223 22.07 42.51 9.72
C ILE A 223 23.55 42.17 9.86
N GLY A 224 24.39 42.73 8.98
CA GLY A 224 25.82 42.41 8.88
C GLY A 224 26.21 41.63 7.62
N ASP A 225 25.23 41.16 6.84
CA ASP A 225 25.49 40.67 5.48
C ASP A 225 25.91 41.84 4.59
N GLU A 226 27.09 41.74 3.96
CA GLU A 226 27.68 42.80 3.14
C GLU A 226 26.79 43.20 1.94
N SER A 227 25.93 42.30 1.48
CA SER A 227 24.95 42.59 0.42
C SER A 227 23.75 43.42 0.91
N ASN A 228 23.50 43.43 2.22
CA ASN A 228 22.39 44.14 2.86
C ASN A 228 22.79 45.48 3.50
N VAL A 229 24.09 45.76 3.62
CA VAL A 229 24.64 47.00 4.17
C VAL A 229 25.01 47.93 3.03
N LEU A 230 24.36 49.11 2.98
CA LEU A 230 24.72 50.16 2.04
C LEU A 230 25.75 51.10 2.65
N VAL A 231 26.75 51.44 1.85
CA VAL A 231 27.84 52.35 2.20
C VAL A 231 28.03 53.40 1.11
N ASP A 232 28.46 54.58 1.52
CA ASP A 232 28.82 55.65 0.60
C ASP A 232 30.15 55.33 -0.10
N GLN A 233 30.23 55.55 -1.43
CA GLN A 233 31.40 55.16 -2.22
C GLN A 233 32.67 55.92 -1.82
N ASP A 234 32.55 57.17 -1.37
CA ASP A 234 33.67 58.04 -1.08
C ASP A 234 34.05 58.00 0.41
N THR A 235 33.07 58.17 1.29
CA THR A 235 33.30 58.26 2.75
C THR A 235 33.41 56.90 3.44
N LYS A 236 32.89 55.85 2.80
CA LYS A 236 32.77 54.47 3.32
C LYS A 236 31.90 54.34 4.58
N ASP A 237 31.13 55.38 4.93
CA ASP A 237 30.19 55.33 6.04
C ASP A 237 28.89 54.61 5.64
N VAL A 238 28.26 53.91 6.59
CA VAL A 238 26.99 53.21 6.40
C VAL A 238 25.89 54.22 6.13
N THR A 239 25.21 54.08 4.99
CA THR A 239 24.09 54.94 4.57
C THR A 239 22.73 54.31 4.82
N GLY A 240 22.66 52.97 4.99
CA GLY A 240 21.46 52.29 5.47
C GLY A 240 21.41 50.80 5.13
N PHE A 241 20.23 50.20 5.28
CA PHE A 241 20.02 48.76 5.13
C PHE A 241 18.95 48.40 4.11
N VAL A 242 19.23 47.38 3.30
CA VAL A 242 18.40 47.02 2.14
C VAL A 242 17.25 46.07 2.51
N ASP A 243 17.41 45.18 3.48
CA ASP A 243 16.43 44.11 3.75
C ASP A 243 16.04 44.02 5.24
N PHE A 244 14.72 43.99 5.51
CA PHE A 244 14.12 43.81 6.83
C PHE A 244 13.09 42.66 6.85
N SER A 245 13.28 41.67 5.98
CA SER A 245 12.31 40.58 5.79
C SER A 245 12.49 39.37 6.69
N ASP A 246 13.64 39.25 7.36
CA ASP A 246 13.91 38.25 8.39
C ASP A 246 14.18 38.91 9.75
N VAL A 247 13.15 38.91 10.59
CA VAL A 247 13.13 39.64 11.87
C VAL A 247 12.45 38.81 12.95
N VAL A 248 13.08 38.75 14.12
CA VAL A 248 12.59 38.01 15.29
C VAL A 248 12.54 38.88 16.54
N TRP A 249 11.71 38.47 17.49
CA TRP A 249 11.72 38.91 18.89
C TRP A 249 12.49 37.88 19.71
N GLY A 250 13.74 38.18 20.05
CA GLY A 250 14.70 37.15 20.43
C GLY A 250 16.00 37.63 21.05
N ASP A 251 16.97 36.72 21.02
CA ASP A 251 18.34 36.99 21.43
C ASP A 251 19.03 37.90 20.42
N VAL A 252 19.47 39.09 20.85
CA VAL A 252 20.20 40.06 20.01
C VAL A 252 21.43 39.44 19.35
N MET A 253 22.01 38.44 20.01
CA MET A 253 23.14 37.71 19.50
C MET A 253 22.80 37.02 18.16
N MET A 254 21.55 36.71 17.85
CA MET A 254 21.19 36.02 16.60
C MET A 254 21.46 36.83 15.32
N ALA A 255 21.75 38.13 15.43
CA ALA A 255 22.18 38.95 14.31
C ALA A 255 23.54 38.48 13.72
N LYS A 256 23.63 38.43 12.39
CA LYS A 256 24.81 37.98 11.62
C LYS A 256 26.10 38.71 11.99
N VAL A 257 26.03 40.01 12.33
CA VAL A 257 27.21 40.77 12.82
C VAL A 257 27.94 40.14 14.01
N PHE A 258 27.29 39.30 14.82
CA PHE A 258 27.89 38.67 15.99
C PHE A 258 28.48 37.28 15.73
N GLU A 259 28.58 36.83 14.48
CA GLU A 259 29.25 35.56 14.15
C GLU A 259 30.77 35.66 14.38
N ASN A 260 31.39 36.74 13.91
CA ASN A 260 32.80 37.06 14.12
C ASN A 260 32.95 38.56 14.51
N PRO A 261 32.57 38.94 15.74
CA PRO A 261 32.48 40.35 16.12
C PRO A 261 33.86 41.00 16.25
N SER A 262 34.09 42.11 15.54
CA SER A 262 35.30 42.92 15.72
C SER A 262 35.22 43.75 17.03
N ALA A 263 36.37 44.19 17.53
CA ALA A 263 36.41 45.07 18.70
C ALA A 263 35.65 46.39 18.45
N ALA A 264 35.68 46.90 17.21
CA ALA A 264 34.95 48.10 16.82
C ALA A 264 33.43 47.89 16.85
N LEU A 265 32.94 46.73 16.39
CA LEU A 265 31.51 46.36 16.50
C LEU A 265 31.04 46.34 17.95
N LEU A 266 31.79 45.69 18.84
CA LEU A 266 31.46 45.59 20.26
C LEU A 266 31.46 46.97 20.95
N ASN A 267 32.41 47.84 20.58
CA ASN A 267 32.45 49.22 21.04
C ASN A 267 31.22 50.01 20.58
N GLY A 268 30.82 49.87 19.31
CA GLY A 268 29.62 50.50 18.76
C GLY A 268 28.32 50.04 19.43
N TYR A 269 28.21 48.74 19.74
CA TYR A 269 27.09 48.20 20.51
C TYR A 269 27.08 48.69 21.98
N GLY A 270 28.23 49.11 22.50
CA GLY A 270 28.38 49.72 23.82
C GLY A 270 28.57 48.71 24.96
N SER A 271 29.20 47.57 24.68
CA SER A 271 29.50 46.54 25.68
C SER A 271 31.00 46.28 25.79
N SER A 272 31.70 47.08 26.60
CA SER A 272 33.04 46.70 27.10
C SER A 272 33.02 45.40 27.93
N LYS A 273 31.85 45.01 28.45
CA LYS A 273 31.61 43.72 29.15
C LYS A 273 31.52 42.49 28.26
N MET A 274 31.23 42.62 26.95
CA MET A 274 31.12 41.44 26.08
C MET A 274 32.48 40.76 25.85
N GLN A 275 33.56 41.55 25.88
CA GLN A 275 34.92 41.03 25.78
C GLN A 275 35.31 40.15 26.98
N MET A 276 34.73 40.39 28.17
CA MET A 276 34.86 39.50 29.35
C MET A 276 33.84 38.33 29.36
N GLN A 277 32.78 38.37 28.55
CA GLN A 277 31.78 37.28 28.45
C GLN A 277 32.07 36.29 27.31
N MET A 278 32.95 36.58 26.34
CA MET A 278 33.36 35.62 25.28
C MET A 278 34.16 34.41 25.80
N ASP A 279 34.60 34.47 27.06
CA ASP A 279 35.18 33.33 27.79
C ASP A 279 34.15 32.49 28.56
N ASP A 280 32.86 32.88 28.54
CA ASP A 280 31.76 32.13 29.15
C ASP A 280 31.30 30.99 28.23
N GLU A 281 31.36 29.75 28.73
CA GLU A 281 30.99 28.53 28.03
C GLU A 281 29.54 28.58 27.51
N LEU A 282 28.62 29.20 28.24
CA LEU A 282 27.22 29.35 27.84
C LEU A 282 27.05 30.31 26.64
N LEU A 283 27.90 31.34 26.53
CA LEU A 283 27.89 32.23 25.38
C LEU A 283 28.43 31.54 24.13
N ARG A 284 29.48 30.71 24.27
CA ARG A 284 30.02 29.90 23.17
C ARG A 284 28.99 28.88 22.66
N ILE A 285 28.26 28.22 23.57
CA ILE A 285 27.17 27.31 23.20
C ILE A 285 26.04 28.06 22.47
N ARG A 286 25.68 29.26 22.93
CA ARG A 286 24.68 30.10 22.25
C ARG A 286 25.12 30.53 20.86
N LEU A 287 26.40 30.90 20.68
CA LEU A 287 27.00 31.21 19.38
C LEU A 287 27.02 29.99 18.45
N LEU A 288 27.35 28.81 18.97
CA LEU A 288 27.30 27.55 18.20
C LEU A 288 25.89 27.20 17.73
N LEU A 289 24.87 27.53 18.51
CA LEU A 289 23.47 27.32 18.13
C LEU A 289 22.95 28.34 17.10
N LYS A 290 23.68 29.42 16.78
CA LYS A 290 23.14 30.52 15.95
C LYS A 290 22.92 30.20 14.48
N VAL A 291 23.34 29.04 13.96
CA VAL A 291 23.45 28.81 12.53
C VAL A 291 22.09 28.81 11.82
N PRO A 292 21.72 29.85 11.03
CA PRO A 292 20.45 29.91 10.33
C PRO A 292 20.69 29.96 8.82
N SER A 293 21.70 29.24 8.29
CA SER A 293 21.91 29.10 6.85
C SER A 293 21.99 27.62 6.44
N PRO A 294 21.38 27.23 5.31
CA PRO A 294 21.44 25.86 4.78
C PRO A 294 22.88 25.36 4.56
N GLU A 295 23.79 26.27 4.22
CA GLU A 295 25.21 25.97 3.91
C GLU A 295 26.00 25.49 5.14
N ALA A 296 25.61 25.92 6.33
CA ALA A 296 26.34 25.60 7.56
C ALA A 296 25.78 24.38 8.32
N ILE A 297 24.61 23.83 7.94
CA ILE A 297 24.14 22.52 8.39
C ILE A 297 25.06 21.40 7.88
N VAL A 298 25.66 21.60 6.70
CA VAL A 298 26.71 20.74 6.15
C VAL A 298 27.98 20.81 7.01
N ILE A 299 28.36 22.00 7.49
CA ILE A 299 29.55 22.18 8.36
C ILE A 299 29.31 21.60 9.77
N PHE A 300 28.11 21.74 10.33
CA PHE A 300 27.75 21.13 11.61
C PHE A 300 27.82 19.59 11.54
N THR A 301 27.43 19.02 10.40
CA THR A 301 27.56 17.60 10.11
C THR A 301 29.03 17.19 9.96
N VAL A 302 29.85 17.95 9.24
CA VAL A 302 31.28 17.64 9.04
C VAL A 302 32.09 17.76 10.34
N VAL A 303 31.82 18.75 11.20
CA VAL A 303 32.55 18.92 12.47
C VAL A 303 32.12 17.87 13.51
N CYS A 304 30.85 17.48 13.56
CA CYS A 304 30.40 16.37 14.41
C CYS A 304 30.85 14.99 13.91
N VAL A 305 30.95 14.79 12.60
CA VAL A 305 31.47 13.54 12.00
C VAL A 305 33.00 13.43 12.17
N VAL A 306 33.76 14.53 12.11
CA VAL A 306 35.23 14.49 12.28
C VAL A 306 35.66 14.33 13.75
N VAL A 307 34.85 14.78 14.71
CA VAL A 307 35.13 14.57 16.15
C VAL A 307 34.53 13.25 16.66
N GLY A 308 33.53 12.69 15.99
CA GLY A 308 32.93 11.38 16.32
C GLY A 308 33.54 10.16 15.61
N ALA A 309 34.28 10.33 14.51
CA ALA A 309 34.83 9.22 13.73
C ALA A 309 36.23 8.77 14.22
N LYS A 310 36.29 8.28 15.45
CA LYS A 310 37.30 7.29 15.87
C LYS A 310 36.64 6.31 16.86
N GLY A 311 35.96 5.29 16.35
CA GLY A 311 35.44 4.22 17.18
C GLY A 311 34.77 3.12 16.37
N SER A 312 35.38 1.94 16.36
CA SER A 312 34.83 0.73 15.75
C SER A 312 33.66 0.20 16.59
N THR A 313 32.50 -0.03 15.98
CA THR A 313 31.26 -0.54 16.61
C THR A 313 31.07 -2.05 16.42
N ALA A 314 30.57 -2.75 17.45
CA ALA A 314 30.29 -4.20 17.45
C ALA A 314 28.78 -4.50 17.36
N ALA A 315 28.41 -5.59 16.67
CA ALA A 315 27.03 -6.09 16.57
C ALA A 315 26.85 -7.37 17.41
N ILE A 316 25.72 -7.50 18.07
CA ILE A 316 25.31 -8.58 18.98
C ILE A 316 24.12 -9.33 18.36
N LEU A 317 24.09 -10.65 18.50
CA LEU A 317 23.02 -11.53 18.05
C LEU A 317 22.31 -12.13 19.27
N ILE A 318 21.00 -11.87 19.41
CA ILE A 318 20.16 -12.40 20.50
C ILE A 318 19.34 -13.57 19.94
N VAL A 319 19.36 -14.72 20.60
CA VAL A 319 18.61 -15.93 20.18
C VAL A 319 17.85 -16.54 21.36
N THR A 320 16.55 -16.79 21.20
CA THR A 320 15.69 -17.45 22.19
C THR A 320 15.37 -18.90 21.83
N TRP A 321 15.09 -19.74 22.83
CA TRP A 321 14.91 -21.20 22.69
C TRP A 321 13.60 -21.67 23.33
N SER A 322 13.02 -22.78 22.86
CA SER A 322 11.83 -23.43 23.45
C SER A 322 12.00 -24.95 23.56
N SER A 323 11.37 -25.58 24.56
CA SER A 323 11.28 -27.05 24.73
C SER A 323 9.82 -27.50 24.83
N ASP A 324 9.44 -28.55 24.09
CA ASP A 324 8.10 -29.14 24.15
C ASP A 324 8.00 -30.17 25.30
N LYS A 325 7.07 -29.98 26.24
CA LYS A 325 6.49 -31.08 27.02
C LYS A 325 5.06 -31.33 26.52
N PRO A 326 4.70 -32.57 26.12
CA PRO A 326 3.38 -32.85 25.62
C PRO A 326 2.35 -32.73 26.77
N THR A 327 1.43 -31.77 26.67
CA THR A 327 0.22 -31.77 27.49
C THR A 327 -0.83 -32.63 26.81
N ASN A 328 -1.21 -33.71 27.48
CA ASN A 328 -2.19 -34.68 27.00
C ASN A 328 -3.56 -34.01 26.79
N LYS A 329 -4.13 -34.16 25.59
CA LYS A 329 -5.51 -33.82 25.27
C LYS A 329 -6.46 -34.66 26.16
N SER A 330 -7.34 -34.01 26.91
CA SER A 330 -8.59 -34.64 27.38
C SER A 330 -9.80 -33.73 27.13
N ARG A 331 -10.70 -34.27 26.31
CA ARG A 331 -12.16 -34.08 26.19
C ARG A 331 -12.79 -32.90 26.94
N PHE A 332 -13.52 -32.06 26.20
CA PHE A 332 -14.86 -31.63 26.63
C PHE A 332 -15.84 -31.59 25.45
N ARG A 333 -16.81 -32.51 25.48
CA ARG A 333 -18.09 -32.43 24.75
C ARG A 333 -19.04 -31.56 25.58
N GLY A 334 -19.92 -30.82 24.90
CA GLY A 334 -20.70 -29.74 25.48
C GLY A 334 -21.88 -30.15 26.36
N PHE A 335 -22.49 -29.10 26.94
CA PHE A 335 -23.89 -29.05 27.33
C PHE A 335 -24.38 -27.59 27.21
N HIS A 336 -25.43 -27.40 26.42
CA HIS A 336 -26.26 -26.20 26.37
C HIS A 336 -27.18 -26.17 27.61
N HIS A 337 -27.38 -25.01 28.27
CA HIS A 337 -28.68 -24.32 28.36
C HIS A 337 -28.64 -23.02 29.19
N GLN A 338 -29.19 -21.96 28.57
CA GLN A 338 -30.09 -20.92 29.11
C GLN A 338 -29.65 -19.84 30.14
N LEU A 339 -29.96 -18.60 29.71
CA LEU A 339 -30.54 -17.44 30.42
C LEU A 339 -29.61 -16.34 30.99
N SER A 340 -29.59 -15.23 30.24
CA SER A 340 -30.06 -13.88 30.62
C SER A 340 -29.58 -13.21 31.92
N SER A 341 -29.00 -12.02 31.73
CA SER A 341 -29.13 -10.78 32.53
C SER A 341 -28.72 -10.79 34.00
N ALA A 342 -27.72 -9.94 34.30
CA ALA A 342 -27.55 -9.06 35.48
C ALA A 342 -26.13 -9.13 36.06
N LEU A 343 -25.41 -8.00 35.98
CA LEU A 343 -24.35 -7.64 36.94
C LEU A 343 -25.04 -7.23 38.28
N PRO A 344 -24.35 -7.18 39.45
CA PRO A 344 -22.89 -7.17 39.65
C PRO A 344 -22.32 -8.02 40.82
N ASN A 345 -20.99 -8.12 40.82
CA ASN A 345 -20.05 -8.16 41.97
C ASN A 345 -19.71 -9.45 42.75
N ILE A 346 -18.38 -9.63 42.83
CA ILE A 346 -17.53 -10.30 43.83
C ILE A 346 -17.41 -11.83 43.73
N ILE A 347 -16.27 -12.30 43.19
CA ILE A 347 -15.45 -13.38 43.78
C ILE A 347 -13.96 -13.03 43.55
N ASP A 348 -13.21 -13.05 44.64
CA ASP A 348 -11.75 -12.96 44.74
C ASP A 348 -11.03 -13.99 43.86
N GLU A 349 -10.18 -13.53 42.95
CA GLU A 349 -9.03 -14.30 42.44
C GLU A 349 -7.73 -13.62 42.87
N LYS A 350 -6.85 -14.36 43.53
CA LYS A 350 -5.56 -13.90 44.04
C LYS A 350 -4.62 -13.49 42.87
N PRO A 351 -3.90 -12.36 42.97
CA PRO A 351 -3.01 -11.90 41.90
C PRO A 351 -1.71 -12.73 41.85
N TYR A 352 -1.34 -13.10 40.63
CA TYR A 352 -0.07 -13.74 40.26
C TYR A 352 1.10 -12.74 40.45
N ASN A 353 2.27 -13.25 40.85
CA ASN A 353 3.43 -12.46 41.32
C ASN A 353 4.16 -11.71 40.17
N GLU A 354 3.86 -10.41 39.99
CA GLU A 354 4.52 -9.45 39.08
C GLU A 354 5.89 -8.91 39.57
N ARG A 355 6.46 -9.46 40.66
CA ARG A 355 7.53 -8.77 41.40
C ARG A 355 8.90 -8.71 40.72
N ASN A 356 9.25 -9.59 39.78
CA ASN A 356 10.64 -9.68 39.30
C ASN A 356 11.00 -8.76 38.12
N MET A 357 10.05 -8.41 37.25
CA MET A 357 10.31 -7.48 36.12
C MET A 357 10.37 -6.02 36.58
N ALA A 358 9.58 -5.69 37.60
CA ALA A 358 9.63 -4.40 38.28
C ALA A 358 10.98 -4.16 39.00
N HIS A 359 11.69 -5.21 39.43
CA HIS A 359 12.95 -5.08 40.17
C HIS A 359 14.16 -4.71 39.30
N PHE A 360 14.23 -5.17 38.04
CA PHE A 360 15.31 -4.82 37.10
C PHE A 360 15.16 -3.38 36.57
N LEU A 361 13.93 -2.99 36.19
CA LEU A 361 13.61 -1.60 35.83
C LEU A 361 13.78 -0.65 37.05
N ARG A 362 13.43 -1.10 38.27
CA ARG A 362 13.72 -0.35 39.51
C ARG A 362 15.21 -0.20 39.81
N GLY A 363 16.03 -1.19 39.46
CA GLY A 363 17.49 -1.11 39.60
C GLY A 363 18.09 0.02 38.75
N LYS A 364 17.59 0.19 37.52
CA LYS A 364 17.94 1.31 36.63
C LYS A 364 17.23 2.64 36.99
N GLN A 365 16.19 2.62 37.83
CA GLN A 365 15.52 3.81 38.41
C GLN A 365 16.11 4.25 39.75
N SER A 366 17.25 3.73 40.19
CA SER A 366 17.90 4.21 41.42
C SER A 366 18.18 5.73 41.33
N GLY A 367 17.37 6.53 42.05
CA GLY A 367 17.42 8.00 42.04
C GLY A 367 16.23 8.71 41.35
N ILE A 368 15.32 7.99 40.70
CA ILE A 368 14.12 8.54 40.06
C ILE A 368 12.89 8.07 40.85
N HIS A 369 12.21 8.99 41.56
CA HIS A 369 11.10 8.66 42.46
C HIS A 369 9.78 8.25 41.76
N GLY A 370 9.72 8.27 40.43
CA GLY A 370 8.53 7.90 39.64
C GLY A 370 8.83 6.78 38.64
N ASP A 371 7.85 5.90 38.41
CA ASP A 371 7.92 4.93 37.32
C ASP A 371 7.92 5.65 35.96
N LEU A 372 8.57 5.10 34.94
CA LEU A 372 8.57 5.66 33.57
C LEU A 372 7.16 5.74 32.98
N SER A 373 6.24 4.94 33.53
CA SER A 373 4.81 4.95 33.22
C SER A 373 4.01 6.01 33.99
N ALA A 374 4.58 6.71 34.99
CA ALA A 374 3.84 7.65 35.85
C ALA A 374 3.28 8.87 35.10
N GLY A 375 3.80 9.18 33.91
CA GLY A 375 3.25 10.19 32.99
C GLY A 375 2.33 9.63 31.91
N LEU A 376 2.12 8.31 31.85
CA LEU A 376 1.22 7.65 30.91
C LEU A 376 -0.14 7.48 31.57
N ALA A 377 -1.08 8.35 31.20
CA ALA A 377 -2.44 8.26 31.68
C ALA A 377 -3.27 7.33 30.76
N PRO A 378 -4.34 6.66 31.26
CA PRO A 378 -5.17 5.78 30.43
C PRO A 378 -5.69 6.45 29.16
N GLU A 379 -5.93 7.76 29.18
CA GLU A 379 -6.32 8.58 28.02
C GLU A 379 -5.28 8.62 26.88
N HIS A 380 -4.03 8.23 27.12
CA HIS A 380 -3.02 8.11 26.07
C HIS A 380 -3.17 6.84 25.23
N PHE A 381 -4.01 5.89 25.66
CA PHE A 381 -4.25 4.63 24.97
C PHE A 381 -5.71 4.53 24.55
N VAL A 382 -5.94 4.49 23.25
CA VAL A 382 -7.25 4.23 22.67
C VAL A 382 -7.11 3.06 21.70
N LEU A 383 -7.88 2.00 21.94
CA LEU A 383 -8.01 0.91 20.98
C LEU A 383 -9.02 1.35 19.92
N ASP A 384 -8.59 1.34 18.66
CA ASP A 384 -9.43 1.71 17.51
C ASP A 384 -9.30 0.68 16.38
N ASP A 385 -10.33 0.56 15.54
CA ASP A 385 -10.36 -0.34 14.37
C ASP A 385 -10.23 0.50 13.09
N VAL A 386 -9.00 0.58 12.60
CA VAL A 386 -8.62 1.50 11.51
C VAL A 386 -8.95 0.94 10.12
N ALA A 387 -8.58 -0.31 9.86
CA ALA A 387 -8.69 -0.92 8.55
C ALA A 387 -8.80 -2.44 8.67
N ARG A 388 -9.62 -3.03 7.78
CA ARG A 388 -9.77 -4.47 7.64
C ARG A 388 -9.40 -4.90 6.23
N TYR A 389 -8.48 -5.85 6.14
CA TYR A 389 -8.04 -6.45 4.89
C TYR A 389 -8.49 -7.91 4.82
N GLY A 390 -8.77 -8.38 3.60
CA GLY A 390 -9.35 -9.69 3.36
C GLY A 390 -10.88 -9.68 3.27
N ILE A 391 -11.47 -10.87 3.30
CA ILE A 391 -12.91 -11.11 3.21
C ILE A 391 -13.38 -11.73 4.52
N ASN A 392 -14.52 -11.28 5.07
CA ASN A 392 -14.97 -11.68 6.40
C ASN A 392 -15.48 -13.13 6.52
N SER A 393 -15.84 -13.76 5.40
CA SER A 393 -16.45 -15.08 5.34
C SER A 393 -16.24 -15.69 3.96
N ARG A 394 -16.65 -16.95 3.78
CA ARG A 394 -16.51 -17.68 2.52
C ARG A 394 -17.30 -17.00 1.39
N ILE A 395 -16.63 -16.74 0.26
CA ILE A 395 -17.26 -16.21 -0.95
C ILE A 395 -18.28 -17.22 -1.49
N SER A 396 -19.48 -16.73 -1.82
CA SER A 396 -20.58 -17.54 -2.34
C SER A 396 -20.99 -17.16 -3.76
N THR A 397 -20.80 -15.91 -4.17
CA THR A 397 -21.19 -15.45 -5.52
C THR A 397 -20.36 -14.24 -5.95
N LEU A 398 -20.26 -14.02 -7.26
CA LEU A 398 -19.49 -12.95 -7.89
C LEU A 398 -20.35 -12.26 -8.96
N ALA A 399 -20.13 -10.97 -9.16
CA ALA A 399 -20.67 -10.24 -10.30
C ALA A 399 -19.65 -9.20 -10.78
N TYR A 400 -19.61 -8.94 -12.08
CA TYR A 400 -18.72 -7.93 -12.66
C TYR A 400 -19.55 -6.99 -13.54
N ASP A 401 -19.29 -5.69 -13.42
CA ASP A 401 -19.81 -4.68 -14.33
C ASP A 401 -18.66 -4.11 -15.17
N PRO A 402 -18.64 -4.33 -16.50
CA PRO A 402 -17.60 -3.76 -17.36
C PRO A 402 -17.77 -2.26 -17.61
N VAL A 403 -18.95 -1.68 -17.41
CA VAL A 403 -19.18 -0.26 -17.66
C VAL A 403 -18.48 0.58 -16.59
N GLN A 404 -18.73 0.27 -15.33
CA GLN A 404 -18.03 0.91 -14.21
C GLN A 404 -16.69 0.25 -13.90
N SER A 405 -16.40 -0.93 -14.48
CA SER A 405 -15.23 -1.77 -14.19
C SER A 405 -15.10 -2.07 -12.68
N LEU A 406 -16.19 -2.56 -12.09
CA LEU A 406 -16.29 -2.93 -10.68
C LEU A 406 -16.54 -4.43 -10.53
N LEU A 407 -15.92 -5.01 -9.50
CA LEU A 407 -16.11 -6.41 -9.12
C LEU A 407 -16.88 -6.48 -7.80
N ALA A 408 -18.01 -7.18 -7.80
CA ALA A 408 -18.80 -7.45 -6.61
C ALA A 408 -18.60 -8.89 -6.12
N VAL A 409 -18.52 -9.05 -4.81
CA VAL A 409 -18.32 -10.33 -4.13
C VAL A 409 -19.35 -10.46 -3.02
N GLY A 410 -20.20 -11.49 -3.10
CA GLY A 410 -21.13 -11.85 -2.04
C GLY A 410 -20.53 -12.93 -1.15
N THR A 411 -20.72 -12.81 0.17
CA THR A 411 -20.27 -13.81 1.13
C THR A 411 -21.43 -14.58 1.77
N SER A 412 -21.10 -15.79 2.21
CA SER A 412 -22.01 -16.66 2.96
C SER A 412 -22.01 -16.35 4.45
N GLU A 413 -23.13 -16.61 5.12
CA GLU A 413 -23.16 -16.70 6.58
C GLU A 413 -22.48 -17.99 7.02
N THR A 414 -21.41 -17.87 7.78
CA THR A 414 -20.67 -18.99 8.36
C THR A 414 -20.37 -18.73 9.83
N GLN A 415 -19.76 -19.69 10.52
CA GLN A 415 -19.27 -19.48 11.88
C GLN A 415 -18.20 -18.37 11.98
N TYR A 416 -17.56 -18.01 10.86
CA TYR A 416 -16.50 -16.99 10.81
C TYR A 416 -17.03 -15.58 10.59
N GLY A 417 -18.20 -15.41 9.96
CA GLY A 417 -18.74 -14.09 9.65
C GLY A 417 -20.15 -14.13 9.04
N SER A 418 -20.85 -13.00 9.09
CA SER A 418 -22.14 -12.81 8.43
C SER A 418 -21.99 -12.58 6.92
N GLY A 419 -23.01 -12.91 6.14
CA GLY A 419 -23.02 -12.56 4.72
C GLY A 419 -23.02 -11.04 4.50
N GLN A 420 -22.12 -10.60 3.62
CA GLN A 420 -21.90 -9.21 3.22
C GLN A 420 -21.66 -9.14 1.71
N ILE A 421 -21.82 -7.96 1.14
CA ILE A 421 -21.54 -7.69 -0.26
C ILE A 421 -20.37 -6.70 -0.31
N TYR A 422 -19.28 -7.12 -0.93
CA TYR A 422 -18.12 -6.28 -1.18
C TYR A 422 -18.14 -5.78 -2.62
N ILE A 423 -17.87 -4.50 -2.82
CA ILE A 423 -17.62 -3.90 -4.14
C ILE A 423 -16.16 -3.47 -4.17
N PHE A 424 -15.43 -3.91 -5.19
CA PHE A 424 -14.02 -3.61 -5.39
C PHE A 424 -13.83 -2.81 -6.69
N GLY A 425 -13.01 -1.76 -6.59
CA GLY A 425 -12.59 -0.90 -7.68
C GLY A 425 -11.07 -0.91 -7.85
N GLN A 426 -10.55 0.12 -8.51
CA GLN A 426 -9.11 0.31 -8.72
C GLN A 426 -8.35 0.46 -7.39
N GLU A 427 -7.09 -0.01 -7.38
CA GLU A 427 -6.15 0.13 -6.26
C GLU A 427 -6.72 -0.33 -4.90
N ARG A 428 -7.10 0.62 -4.04
CA ARG A 428 -7.62 0.42 -2.67
C ARG A 428 -9.10 0.82 -2.54
N VAL A 429 -9.79 1.03 -3.67
CA VAL A 429 -11.22 1.35 -3.69
C VAL A 429 -12.01 0.11 -3.29
N SER A 430 -12.73 0.22 -2.17
CA SER A 430 -13.68 -0.79 -1.74
C SER A 430 -14.89 -0.16 -1.05
N ALA A 431 -16.02 -0.88 -1.10
CA ALA A 431 -17.21 -0.58 -0.33
C ALA A 431 -17.82 -1.89 0.17
N VAL A 432 -18.45 -1.86 1.35
CA VAL A 432 -19.08 -3.03 1.96
C VAL A 432 -20.53 -2.70 2.28
N PHE A 433 -21.43 -3.55 1.81
CA PHE A 433 -22.86 -3.48 2.11
C PHE A 433 -23.25 -4.63 3.02
N THR A 434 -24.01 -4.31 4.06
CA THR A 434 -24.54 -5.29 5.00
C THR A 434 -25.97 -5.68 4.64
N LEU A 435 -26.27 -6.96 4.77
CA LEU A 435 -27.62 -7.47 4.60
C LEU A 435 -28.52 -7.02 5.78
N PRO A 436 -29.84 -6.87 5.59
CA PRO A 436 -30.76 -6.44 6.66
C PRO A 436 -30.81 -7.39 7.86
N ARG A 437 -30.52 -8.67 7.60
CA ARG A 437 -30.51 -9.77 8.56
C ARG A 437 -29.32 -10.68 8.28
N LYS A 438 -28.97 -11.52 9.24
CA LYS A 438 -27.98 -12.57 9.01
C LYS A 438 -28.52 -13.57 7.98
N ALA A 439 -27.87 -13.60 6.83
CA ALA A 439 -28.16 -14.46 5.70
C ALA A 439 -26.91 -14.57 4.81
N SER A 440 -26.93 -15.50 3.86
CA SER A 440 -25.89 -15.65 2.82
C SER A 440 -26.32 -14.95 1.55
N VAL A 441 -25.38 -14.32 0.83
CA VAL A 441 -25.67 -13.79 -0.51
C VAL A 441 -25.63 -14.94 -1.52
N ASN A 442 -26.76 -15.22 -2.19
CA ASN A 442 -26.85 -16.35 -3.13
C ASN A 442 -26.77 -15.91 -4.60
N ILE A 443 -27.44 -14.81 -4.95
CA ILE A 443 -27.42 -14.26 -6.31
C ILE A 443 -27.04 -12.79 -6.22
N LEU A 444 -26.19 -12.33 -7.13
CA LEU A 444 -25.71 -10.96 -7.18
C LEU A 444 -25.65 -10.48 -8.63
N GLN A 445 -26.22 -9.31 -8.93
CA GLN A 445 -26.19 -8.71 -10.26
C GLN A 445 -26.10 -7.19 -10.19
N PHE A 446 -25.31 -6.61 -11.08
CA PHE A 446 -25.30 -5.17 -11.32
C PHE A 446 -26.43 -4.76 -12.25
N CYS A 447 -27.03 -3.60 -11.99
CA CYS A 447 -27.98 -2.97 -12.89
C CYS A 447 -27.83 -1.45 -12.77
N SER A 448 -27.26 -0.81 -13.79
CA SER A 448 -26.97 0.63 -13.80
C SER A 448 -26.11 1.05 -12.58
N ASP A 449 -26.58 1.96 -11.75
CA ASP A 449 -25.96 2.47 -10.53
C ASP A 449 -26.31 1.65 -9.26
N LYS A 450 -26.96 0.50 -9.43
CA LYS A 450 -27.48 -0.34 -8.35
C LYS A 450 -26.84 -1.73 -8.38
N ILE A 451 -26.76 -2.33 -7.19
CA ILE A 451 -26.48 -3.76 -7.06
C ILE A 451 -27.69 -4.44 -6.43
N VAL A 452 -28.12 -5.52 -7.08
CA VAL A 452 -29.29 -6.31 -6.69
C VAL A 452 -28.78 -7.65 -6.17
N SER A 453 -29.23 -8.02 -4.98
CA SER A 453 -28.87 -9.29 -4.35
C SER A 453 -30.10 -10.07 -3.93
N VAL A 454 -30.01 -11.40 -3.99
CA VAL A 454 -30.98 -12.31 -3.37
C VAL A 454 -30.25 -13.09 -2.28
N ASP A 455 -30.78 -13.03 -1.06
CA ASP A 455 -30.20 -13.72 0.08
C ASP A 455 -30.70 -15.18 0.24
N SER A 456 -30.13 -15.92 1.19
CA SER A 456 -30.53 -17.30 1.51
C SER A 456 -31.91 -17.41 2.19
N LYS A 457 -32.55 -16.29 2.48
CA LYS A 457 -33.93 -16.19 2.97
C LYS A 457 -34.89 -15.75 1.85
N HIS A 458 -34.41 -15.70 0.61
CA HIS A 458 -35.14 -15.33 -0.61
C HIS A 458 -35.68 -13.90 -0.61
N GLU A 459 -35.02 -12.98 0.10
CA GLU A 459 -35.32 -11.55 0.02
C GLU A 459 -34.43 -10.88 -1.02
N LEU A 460 -35.08 -10.13 -1.92
CA LEU A 460 -34.44 -9.26 -2.89
C LEU A 460 -34.05 -7.96 -2.18
N CYS A 461 -32.76 -7.64 -2.14
CA CYS A 461 -32.26 -6.35 -1.66
C CYS A 461 -31.67 -5.55 -2.81
N VAL A 462 -31.96 -4.25 -2.84
CA VAL A 462 -31.44 -3.29 -3.83
C VAL A 462 -30.60 -2.27 -3.09
N PHE A 463 -29.35 -2.09 -3.51
CA PHE A 463 -28.41 -1.13 -2.94
C PHE A 463 -27.96 -0.12 -3.99
N SER A 464 -27.79 1.14 -3.60
CA SER A 464 -27.23 2.18 -4.45
C SER A 464 -25.72 2.22 -4.29
N LEU A 465 -25.00 2.15 -5.41
CA LEU A 465 -23.54 2.28 -5.44
C LEU A 465 -23.11 3.74 -5.18
N GLU A 466 -23.90 4.70 -5.67
CA GLU A 466 -23.65 6.13 -5.47
C GLU A 466 -23.80 6.52 -3.99
N LYS A 467 -24.95 6.20 -3.38
CA LYS A 467 -25.24 6.59 -1.99
C LYS A 467 -24.58 5.67 -0.96
N ARG A 468 -24.10 4.51 -1.39
CA ARG A 468 -23.53 3.45 -0.53
C ARG A 468 -24.51 3.01 0.57
N THR A 469 -25.79 2.97 0.24
CA THR A 469 -26.87 2.58 1.16
C THR A 469 -27.83 1.61 0.50
N LYS A 470 -28.52 0.83 1.34
CA LYS A 470 -29.68 0.04 0.91
C LYS A 470 -30.82 0.98 0.49
N LEU A 471 -31.43 0.70 -0.65
CA LEU A 471 -32.60 1.42 -1.15
C LEU A 471 -33.90 0.70 -0.77
N ALA A 472 -33.97 -0.61 -1.03
CA ALA A 472 -35.18 -1.41 -0.82
C ALA A 472 -34.87 -2.85 -0.43
N ALA A 473 -35.86 -3.49 0.20
CA ALA A 473 -35.90 -4.92 0.46
C ALA A 473 -37.31 -5.43 0.15
N TYR A 474 -37.42 -6.51 -0.62
CA TYR A 474 -38.67 -7.10 -1.07
C TYR A 474 -38.60 -8.62 -0.92
N THR A 475 -39.61 -9.22 -0.31
CA THR A 475 -39.74 -10.69 -0.23
C THR A 475 -40.79 -11.15 -1.25
N PRO A 476 -40.38 -11.80 -2.36
CA PRO A 476 -41.30 -12.35 -3.35
C PRO A 476 -42.19 -13.45 -2.77
N PRO A 477 -43.34 -13.76 -3.41
CA PRO A 477 -44.30 -14.76 -2.94
C PRO A 477 -43.83 -16.21 -3.19
N GLY A 478 -42.61 -16.54 -2.82
CA GLY A 478 -42.03 -17.87 -3.01
C GLY A 478 -40.50 -17.88 -2.95
N HIS A 479 -39.92 -19.07 -3.03
CA HIS A 479 -38.47 -19.23 -3.07
C HIS A 479 -37.93 -18.76 -4.43
N VAL A 480 -37.03 -17.78 -4.39
CA VAL A 480 -36.33 -17.27 -5.58
C VAL A 480 -35.27 -18.27 -6.02
N THR A 481 -35.30 -18.64 -7.30
CA THR A 481 -34.37 -19.61 -7.92
C THR A 481 -33.58 -19.02 -9.07
N ALA A 482 -34.06 -17.95 -9.71
CA ALA A 482 -33.37 -17.25 -10.78
C ALA A 482 -33.62 -15.73 -10.70
N LEU A 483 -32.61 -14.94 -11.08
CA LEU A 483 -32.69 -13.49 -11.20
C LEU A 483 -32.13 -13.08 -12.57
N LEU A 484 -32.83 -12.19 -13.26
CA LEU A 484 -32.37 -11.59 -14.51
C LEU A 484 -32.57 -10.07 -14.46
N THR A 485 -31.51 -9.37 -14.81
CA THR A 485 -31.47 -7.92 -15.03
C THR A 485 -30.80 -7.66 -16.37
N ASP A 486 -30.96 -6.46 -16.91
CA ASP A 486 -30.26 -6.00 -18.11
C ASP A 486 -29.64 -4.63 -17.85
N PRO A 487 -28.44 -4.32 -18.38
CA PRO A 487 -27.81 -3.01 -18.20
C PRO A 487 -28.66 -1.83 -18.69
N SER A 488 -29.57 -2.06 -19.63
CA SER A 488 -30.45 -1.05 -20.22
C SER A 488 -31.86 -1.00 -19.63
N LEU A 489 -32.21 -1.93 -18.73
CA LEU A 489 -33.54 -2.03 -18.13
C LEU A 489 -33.45 -2.00 -16.61
N GLU A 490 -34.11 -1.02 -15.98
CA GLU A 490 -34.22 -0.93 -14.52
C GLU A 490 -35.34 -1.84 -13.98
N TYR A 491 -35.35 -3.11 -14.40
CA TYR A 491 -36.27 -4.13 -13.92
C TYR A 491 -35.51 -5.38 -13.50
N ALA A 492 -35.93 -5.96 -12.39
CA ALA A 492 -35.49 -7.28 -11.94
C ALA A 492 -36.59 -8.32 -12.22
N PHE A 493 -36.25 -9.33 -13.03
CA PHE A 493 -37.10 -10.46 -13.34
C PHE A 493 -36.72 -11.62 -12.42
N ILE A 494 -37.70 -12.06 -11.61
CA ILE A 494 -37.49 -12.98 -10.49
C ILE A 494 -38.23 -14.27 -10.78
N GLY A 495 -37.48 -15.34 -11.04
CA GLY A 495 -38.02 -16.69 -11.22
C GLY A 495 -38.19 -17.39 -9.88
N LEU A 496 -39.35 -18.01 -9.67
CA LEU A 496 -39.70 -18.68 -8.43
C LEU A 496 -39.67 -20.22 -8.57
N GLN A 497 -39.56 -20.89 -7.44
CA GLN A 497 -39.65 -22.36 -7.34
C GLN A 497 -41.04 -22.90 -7.74
N SER A 498 -42.09 -22.08 -7.63
CA SER A 498 -43.45 -22.39 -8.12
C SER A 498 -43.51 -22.44 -9.66
N GLY A 499 -42.50 -21.90 -10.34
CA GLY A 499 -42.47 -21.72 -11.79
C GLY A 499 -43.10 -20.40 -12.27
N GLU A 500 -43.51 -19.54 -11.33
CA GLU A 500 -44.03 -18.21 -11.64
C GLU A 500 -42.88 -17.20 -11.80
N LEU A 501 -43.11 -16.19 -12.63
CA LEU A 501 -42.20 -15.07 -12.84
C LEU A 501 -42.82 -13.81 -12.26
N VAL A 502 -42.11 -13.13 -11.36
CA VAL A 502 -42.51 -11.84 -10.81
C VAL A 502 -41.49 -10.79 -11.22
N THR A 503 -41.94 -9.57 -11.51
CA THR A 503 -41.03 -8.46 -11.81
C THR A 503 -41.06 -7.39 -10.72
N TYR A 504 -39.91 -6.75 -10.55
CA TYR A 504 -39.70 -5.66 -9.61
C TYR A 504 -39.09 -4.47 -10.36
N ASP A 505 -39.70 -3.30 -10.20
CA ASP A 505 -39.25 -2.04 -10.79
C ASP A 505 -38.13 -1.46 -9.91
N LEU A 506 -36.92 -1.42 -10.44
CA LEU A 506 -35.72 -0.96 -9.73
C LEU A 506 -35.61 0.57 -9.68
N ASP A 507 -36.29 1.29 -10.57
CA ASP A 507 -36.37 2.75 -10.55
C ASP A 507 -37.36 3.20 -9.47
N ARG A 508 -38.58 2.67 -9.51
CA ARG A 508 -39.66 3.04 -8.58
C ARG A 508 -39.64 2.29 -7.25
N LEU A 509 -38.77 1.29 -7.11
CA LEU A 509 -38.62 0.45 -5.91
C LEU A 509 -39.94 -0.21 -5.48
N MET A 510 -40.69 -0.72 -6.45
CA MET A 510 -42.00 -1.35 -6.22
C MET A 510 -42.20 -2.58 -7.10
N ILE A 511 -43.15 -3.44 -6.72
CA ILE A 511 -43.50 -4.61 -7.54
C ILE A 511 -44.11 -4.11 -8.85
N ALA A 512 -43.60 -4.61 -9.97
CA ALA A 512 -44.13 -4.28 -11.28
C ALA A 512 -45.39 -5.12 -11.57
N PRO A 513 -46.35 -4.59 -12.36
CA PRO A 513 -47.58 -5.32 -12.70
C PRO A 513 -47.34 -6.58 -13.53
N PHE A 514 -46.24 -6.65 -14.27
CA PHE A 514 -45.94 -7.75 -15.17
C PHE A 514 -45.56 -9.02 -14.37
N LYS A 515 -46.39 -10.06 -14.49
CA LYS A 515 -46.19 -11.36 -13.84
C LYS A 515 -46.62 -12.45 -14.79
N LEU A 516 -45.89 -13.55 -14.81
CA LEU A 516 -46.26 -14.73 -15.61
C LEU A 516 -46.56 -15.92 -14.69
N PRO A 517 -47.66 -16.65 -14.96
CA PRO A 517 -47.91 -17.91 -14.28
C PRO A 517 -46.89 -18.97 -14.72
N ASN A 518 -46.97 -20.15 -14.12
CA ASN A 518 -46.19 -21.29 -14.58
C ASN A 518 -46.66 -21.77 -15.96
N LEU A 519 -45.98 -21.31 -17.01
CA LEU A 519 -46.27 -21.65 -18.41
C LEU A 519 -46.04 -23.13 -18.76
N TRP A 520 -45.26 -23.85 -17.95
CA TRP A 520 -44.96 -25.26 -18.19
C TRP A 520 -46.05 -26.21 -17.66
N LYS A 521 -46.94 -25.70 -16.80
CA LYS A 521 -48.01 -26.50 -16.19
C LYS A 521 -48.98 -27.08 -17.21
N GLU A 522 -49.19 -26.41 -18.34
CA GLU A 522 -50.01 -26.92 -19.45
C GLU A 522 -49.44 -28.21 -20.05
N ARG A 523 -48.11 -28.37 -20.04
CA ARG A 523 -47.44 -29.57 -20.58
C ARG A 523 -47.30 -30.68 -19.55
N SER A 524 -47.10 -30.32 -18.29
CA SER A 524 -46.87 -31.29 -17.21
C SER A 524 -47.83 -31.03 -16.04
N PRO A 525 -49.14 -31.28 -16.22
CA PRO A 525 -50.15 -30.95 -15.21
C PRO A 525 -50.05 -31.82 -13.95
N ARG A 526 -49.36 -32.96 -14.02
CA ARG A 526 -49.13 -33.87 -12.89
C ARG A 526 -47.95 -33.44 -12.02
N SER A 527 -46.99 -32.71 -12.58
CA SER A 527 -45.81 -32.25 -11.84
C SER A 527 -46.18 -31.11 -10.89
N ARG A 528 -45.94 -31.30 -9.60
CA ARG A 528 -46.33 -30.33 -8.55
C ARG A 528 -45.35 -29.17 -8.42
N LEU A 529 -44.07 -29.37 -8.75
CA LEU A 529 -43.00 -28.38 -8.60
C LEU A 529 -42.19 -28.32 -9.89
N LEU A 530 -42.27 -27.21 -10.60
CA LEU A 530 -41.58 -26.93 -11.86
C LEU A 530 -40.86 -25.58 -11.73
N PRO A 531 -39.73 -25.53 -11.02
CA PRO A 531 -39.02 -24.28 -10.75
C PRO A 531 -38.44 -23.66 -12.03
N ILE A 532 -38.41 -22.33 -12.07
CA ILE A 532 -37.60 -21.61 -13.06
C ILE A 532 -36.13 -21.74 -12.65
N VAL A 533 -35.30 -22.35 -13.49
CA VAL A 533 -33.87 -22.57 -13.26
C VAL A 533 -32.99 -21.54 -13.99
N SER A 534 -33.49 -20.94 -15.06
CA SER A 534 -32.75 -19.92 -15.81
C SER A 534 -33.68 -18.93 -16.52
N LEU A 535 -33.19 -17.71 -16.70
CA LEU A 535 -33.86 -16.63 -17.39
C LEU A 535 -32.83 -15.94 -18.29
N ALA A 536 -33.21 -15.62 -19.53
CA ALA A 536 -32.35 -14.86 -20.43
C ALA A 536 -33.16 -14.02 -21.43
N PHE A 537 -32.82 -12.74 -21.59
CA PHE A 537 -33.36 -11.93 -22.68
C PHE A 537 -32.77 -12.38 -24.02
N HIS A 538 -33.57 -12.23 -25.08
CA HIS A 538 -33.03 -12.39 -26.43
C HIS A 538 -32.01 -11.27 -26.72
N PRO A 539 -30.77 -11.58 -27.15
CA PRO A 539 -29.67 -10.60 -27.17
C PRO A 539 -29.88 -9.36 -28.07
N ARG A 540 -30.80 -9.46 -29.04
CA ARG A 540 -31.13 -8.38 -30.00
C ARG A 540 -32.60 -7.92 -29.92
N ASP A 541 -33.38 -8.46 -28.99
CA ASP A 541 -34.83 -8.20 -28.90
C ASP A 541 -35.32 -8.34 -27.47
N ILE A 542 -35.28 -7.24 -26.70
CA ILE A 542 -35.71 -7.22 -25.29
C ILE A 542 -37.17 -7.66 -25.09
N GLY A 543 -38.00 -7.64 -26.14
CA GLY A 543 -39.39 -8.09 -26.09
C GLY A 543 -39.56 -9.61 -26.05
N LYS A 544 -38.47 -10.38 -26.12
CA LYS A 544 -38.47 -11.84 -26.03
C LYS A 544 -37.65 -12.32 -24.84
N LEU A 545 -38.28 -13.19 -24.05
CA LEU A 545 -37.69 -13.80 -22.86
C LEU A 545 -37.59 -15.30 -23.06
N LEU A 546 -36.45 -15.89 -22.71
CA LEU A 546 -36.25 -17.33 -22.57
C LEU A 546 -36.37 -17.70 -21.10
N ILE A 547 -37.31 -18.59 -20.78
CA ILE A 547 -37.60 -19.07 -19.43
C ILE A 547 -37.29 -20.56 -19.40
N GLY A 548 -36.26 -20.95 -18.66
CA GLY A 548 -35.92 -22.34 -18.43
C GLY A 548 -36.60 -22.88 -17.18
N TYR A 549 -37.42 -23.91 -17.33
CA TYR A 549 -37.98 -24.73 -16.26
C TYR A 549 -37.17 -26.02 -16.07
N SER A 550 -37.26 -26.67 -14.92
CA SER A 550 -36.53 -27.93 -14.67
C SER A 550 -36.78 -29.05 -15.69
N GLU A 551 -37.92 -29.07 -16.40
CA GLU A 551 -38.26 -30.08 -17.42
C GLU A 551 -38.04 -29.62 -18.87
N GLY A 552 -37.68 -28.35 -19.12
CA GLY A 552 -37.51 -27.78 -20.46
C GLY A 552 -37.58 -26.25 -20.48
N ALA A 553 -37.51 -25.62 -21.65
CA ALA A 553 -37.48 -24.16 -21.78
C ALA A 553 -38.61 -23.63 -22.67
N VAL A 554 -39.04 -22.40 -22.44
CA VAL A 554 -40.05 -21.70 -23.26
C VAL A 554 -39.55 -20.31 -23.64
N THR A 555 -39.83 -19.91 -24.89
CA THR A 555 -39.67 -18.52 -25.34
C THR A 555 -40.99 -17.81 -25.22
N PHE A 556 -40.98 -16.61 -24.66
CA PHE A 556 -42.17 -15.81 -24.37
C PHE A 556 -42.03 -14.42 -25.02
N SER A 557 -43.09 -13.91 -25.64
CA SER A 557 -43.12 -12.54 -26.14
C SER A 557 -43.82 -11.63 -25.14
N ILE A 558 -43.07 -10.70 -24.56
CA ILE A 558 -43.61 -9.68 -23.64
C ILE A 558 -44.60 -8.77 -24.38
N LYS A 559 -44.31 -8.43 -25.64
CA LYS A 559 -45.16 -7.54 -26.44
C LYS A 559 -46.53 -8.15 -26.77
N MET A 560 -46.56 -9.45 -27.08
CA MET A 560 -47.79 -10.15 -27.45
C MET A 560 -48.46 -10.85 -26.26
N ASP A 561 -47.79 -10.90 -25.11
CA ASP A 561 -48.22 -11.59 -23.89
C ASP A 561 -48.55 -13.08 -24.12
N VAL A 562 -47.76 -13.76 -24.95
CA VAL A 562 -47.98 -15.17 -25.30
C VAL A 562 -46.68 -15.98 -25.33
N PRO A 563 -46.74 -17.27 -24.93
CA PRO A 563 -45.64 -18.21 -25.19
C PRO A 563 -45.53 -18.47 -26.69
N LEU A 564 -44.30 -18.46 -27.21
CA LEU A 564 -44.00 -18.64 -28.63
C LEU A 564 -43.66 -20.11 -28.94
N LYS A 565 -42.65 -20.65 -28.27
CA LYS A 565 -42.14 -22.01 -28.50
C LYS A 565 -41.64 -22.66 -27.21
N TYR A 566 -41.87 -23.97 -27.13
CA TYR A 566 -41.45 -24.83 -26.03
C TYR A 566 -40.38 -25.82 -26.54
N PHE A 567 -39.35 -26.01 -25.73
CA PHE A 567 -38.19 -26.85 -26.01
C PHE A 567 -38.10 -27.90 -24.90
N GLN A 568 -38.43 -29.15 -25.22
CA GLN A 568 -38.40 -30.27 -24.28
C GLN A 568 -37.47 -31.34 -24.83
N TYR A 569 -36.40 -31.61 -24.10
CA TYR A 569 -35.44 -32.64 -24.48
C TYR A 569 -35.95 -34.01 -24.04
N GLU A 570 -36.08 -34.91 -25.01
CA GLU A 570 -36.42 -36.31 -24.77
C GLU A 570 -35.36 -37.18 -25.44
N VAL A 571 -34.81 -38.12 -24.68
CA VAL A 571 -33.87 -39.12 -25.19
C VAL A 571 -34.65 -40.40 -25.46
N PRO A 572 -34.78 -40.82 -26.73
CA PRO A 572 -35.56 -42.00 -27.08
C PRO A 572 -34.85 -43.29 -26.64
N PRO A 573 -35.59 -44.42 -26.54
CA PRO A 573 -35.01 -45.72 -26.24
C PRO A 573 -33.90 -46.08 -27.23
N GLY A 574 -32.78 -46.58 -26.72
CA GLY A 574 -31.61 -46.97 -27.50
C GLY A 574 -30.70 -45.82 -27.93
N ALA A 575 -31.05 -44.56 -27.66
CA ALA A 575 -30.12 -43.44 -27.76
C ALA A 575 -29.25 -43.37 -26.50
N PRO A 576 -27.96 -42.99 -26.60
CA PRO A 576 -27.07 -42.96 -25.44
C PRO A 576 -27.44 -41.85 -24.44
N GLY A 577 -27.83 -40.66 -24.91
CA GLY A 577 -27.99 -39.48 -24.05
C GLY A 577 -26.65 -39.01 -23.48
N GLY A 578 -26.68 -38.22 -22.42
CA GLY A 578 -25.46 -37.83 -21.70
C GLY A 578 -25.05 -38.81 -20.60
N ASP A 579 -26.01 -39.56 -20.07
CA ASP A 579 -25.85 -40.57 -19.03
C ASP A 579 -25.12 -41.83 -19.55
N SER A 580 -24.26 -42.40 -18.71
CA SER A 580 -23.48 -43.61 -19.03
C SER A 580 -24.11 -44.90 -18.51
N ASP A 581 -25.24 -44.85 -17.79
CA ASP A 581 -25.95 -46.03 -17.30
C ASP A 581 -26.69 -46.79 -18.45
N PRO A 582 -26.25 -48.01 -18.82
CA PRO A 582 -26.89 -48.77 -19.89
C PRO A 582 -28.26 -49.33 -19.49
N SER A 583 -28.57 -49.41 -18.19
CA SER A 583 -29.84 -49.96 -17.71
C SER A 583 -31.01 -49.02 -18.01
N SER A 584 -30.78 -47.70 -17.98
CA SER A 584 -31.77 -46.66 -18.29
C SER A 584 -31.95 -46.42 -19.79
N SER A 585 -31.05 -46.95 -20.64
CA SER A 585 -31.06 -46.77 -22.10
C SER A 585 -32.28 -47.37 -22.82
N ARG A 586 -33.02 -48.28 -22.15
CA ARG A 586 -34.19 -48.98 -22.72
C ARG A 586 -35.49 -48.19 -22.61
N GLU A 587 -35.50 -47.11 -21.84
CA GLU A 587 -36.68 -46.29 -21.59
C GLU A 587 -36.51 -44.88 -22.19
N VAL A 588 -37.64 -44.18 -22.37
CA VAL A 588 -37.62 -42.76 -22.73
C VAL A 588 -37.14 -41.96 -21.52
N ARG A 589 -36.09 -41.16 -21.69
CA ARG A 589 -35.52 -40.34 -20.61
C ARG A 589 -35.78 -38.86 -20.87
N ARG A 590 -35.99 -38.11 -19.79
CA ARG A 590 -36.19 -36.65 -19.79
C ARG A 590 -35.22 -35.98 -18.80
N PRO A 591 -33.96 -35.75 -19.21
CA PRO A 591 -32.96 -35.10 -18.37
C PRO A 591 -33.41 -33.70 -17.94
N ARG A 592 -33.14 -33.33 -16.68
CA ARG A 592 -33.60 -32.03 -16.16
C ARG A 592 -32.72 -30.91 -16.68
N LEU A 593 -33.34 -29.78 -17.00
CA LEU A 593 -32.64 -28.59 -17.43
C LEU A 593 -31.88 -27.96 -16.25
N THR A 594 -30.62 -27.62 -16.47
CA THR A 594 -29.79 -26.87 -15.52
C THR A 594 -29.62 -25.41 -15.96
N LYS A 595 -29.43 -25.18 -17.27
CA LYS A 595 -29.24 -23.84 -17.84
C LYS A 595 -29.82 -23.75 -19.25
N ALA A 596 -30.43 -22.62 -19.59
CA ALA A 596 -30.79 -22.26 -20.97
C ALA A 596 -30.18 -20.90 -21.32
N VAL A 597 -29.55 -20.81 -22.49
CA VAL A 597 -28.86 -19.59 -22.96
C VAL A 597 -29.12 -19.36 -24.45
N TRP A 598 -29.08 -18.09 -24.85
CA TRP A 598 -29.17 -17.71 -26.27
C TRP A 598 -27.80 -17.76 -26.94
N HIS A 599 -27.79 -18.14 -28.22
CA HIS A 599 -26.70 -17.75 -29.11
C HIS A 599 -26.59 -16.22 -29.16
N PRO A 600 -25.39 -15.61 -29.20
CA PRO A 600 -25.21 -14.16 -29.23
C PRO A 600 -26.04 -13.44 -30.30
N THR A 601 -26.23 -14.04 -31.48
CA THR A 601 -27.05 -13.45 -32.54
C THR A 601 -28.55 -13.79 -32.48
N GLY A 602 -28.98 -14.63 -31.52
CA GLY A 602 -30.35 -15.11 -31.37
C GLY A 602 -30.73 -16.27 -32.30
N THR A 603 -29.78 -16.76 -33.11
CA THR A 603 -30.00 -17.81 -34.11
C THR A 603 -30.33 -19.18 -33.50
N PHE A 604 -29.76 -19.49 -32.34
CA PHE A 604 -29.95 -20.75 -31.64
C PHE A 604 -30.24 -20.53 -30.16
N ILE A 605 -30.83 -21.54 -29.54
CA ILE A 605 -30.92 -21.68 -28.08
C ILE A 605 -30.12 -22.91 -27.69
N LEU A 606 -29.34 -22.82 -26.60
CA LEU A 606 -28.68 -23.97 -25.99
C LEU A 606 -29.35 -24.29 -24.66
N THR A 607 -29.69 -25.55 -24.46
CA THR A 607 -30.10 -26.10 -23.17
C THR A 607 -29.05 -27.09 -22.66
N ALA A 608 -28.63 -26.91 -21.41
CA ALA A 608 -27.75 -27.82 -20.69
C ALA A 608 -28.56 -28.63 -19.67
N HIS A 609 -28.19 -29.89 -19.48
CA HIS A 609 -28.96 -30.84 -18.68
C HIS A 609 -28.12 -31.55 -17.61
N ASP A 610 -28.78 -32.12 -16.60
CA ASP A 610 -28.14 -32.82 -15.48
C ASP A 610 -27.47 -34.15 -15.88
N ASP A 611 -27.85 -34.73 -17.02
CA ASP A 611 -27.18 -35.88 -17.62
C ASP A 611 -25.91 -35.51 -18.40
N SER A 612 -25.47 -34.24 -18.38
CA SER A 612 -24.35 -33.71 -19.18
C SER A 612 -24.62 -33.53 -20.68
N SER A 613 -25.87 -33.58 -21.12
CA SER A 613 -26.25 -33.24 -22.49
C SER A 613 -26.28 -31.73 -22.74
N LEU A 614 -25.76 -31.31 -23.89
CA LEU A 614 -25.87 -29.99 -24.49
C LEU A 614 -26.74 -30.10 -25.75
N VAL A 615 -27.88 -29.43 -25.76
CA VAL A 615 -28.86 -29.52 -26.85
C VAL A 615 -29.09 -28.15 -27.46
N PHE A 616 -28.85 -28.07 -28.77
CA PHE A 616 -28.98 -26.87 -29.58
C PHE A 616 -30.30 -26.90 -30.34
N TRP A 617 -31.07 -25.84 -30.23
CA TRP A 617 -32.41 -25.70 -30.77
C TRP A 617 -32.48 -24.57 -31.79
N ASP A 618 -33.29 -24.76 -32.81
CA ASP A 618 -33.77 -23.67 -33.65
C ASP A 618 -34.97 -22.99 -32.94
N PRO A 619 -34.85 -21.69 -32.58
CA PRO A 619 -35.90 -20.98 -31.87
C PRO A 619 -37.17 -20.77 -32.71
N LYS A 620 -37.11 -20.88 -34.04
CA LYS A 620 -38.27 -20.62 -34.92
C LYS A 620 -39.27 -21.77 -34.92
N ASP A 621 -38.79 -23.00 -35.12
CA ASP A 621 -39.64 -24.17 -35.24
C ASP A 621 -39.62 -25.07 -33.98
N GLY A 622 -38.59 -24.98 -33.14
CA GLY A 622 -38.41 -25.81 -31.94
C GLY A 622 -37.64 -27.11 -32.18
N ARG A 623 -36.97 -27.25 -33.32
CA ARG A 623 -36.25 -28.48 -33.69
C ARG A 623 -34.88 -28.55 -33.04
N ILE A 624 -34.47 -29.77 -32.68
CA ILE A 624 -33.09 -30.07 -32.26
C ILE A 624 -32.18 -30.00 -33.49
N VAL A 625 -31.24 -29.07 -33.49
CA VAL A 625 -30.19 -28.92 -34.52
C VAL A 625 -29.04 -29.87 -34.24
N MET A 626 -28.66 -30.02 -32.97
CA MET A 626 -27.58 -30.90 -32.50
C MET A 626 -27.79 -31.21 -31.02
N ALA A 627 -27.58 -32.46 -30.62
CA ALA A 627 -27.45 -32.84 -29.21
C ALA A 627 -26.12 -33.55 -29.02
N ARG A 628 -25.33 -33.12 -28.04
CA ARG A 628 -23.98 -33.66 -27.79
C ARG A 628 -23.64 -33.61 -26.31
N THR A 629 -22.63 -34.36 -25.91
CA THR A 629 -21.89 -34.11 -24.65
C THR A 629 -20.62 -33.32 -24.98
N LEU A 630 -19.70 -33.21 -24.03
CA LEU A 630 -18.38 -32.63 -24.31
C LEU A 630 -17.65 -33.43 -25.41
N VAL A 631 -17.81 -34.76 -25.45
CA VAL A 631 -17.06 -35.66 -26.33
C VAL A 631 -17.92 -36.19 -27.48
N ASP A 632 -19.08 -36.77 -27.14
CA ASP A 632 -19.90 -37.50 -28.11
C ASP A 632 -20.96 -36.59 -28.75
N THR A 633 -21.28 -36.83 -30.02
CA THR A 633 -22.30 -36.08 -30.79
C THR A 633 -23.48 -36.97 -31.13
N ASP A 634 -24.60 -36.35 -31.56
CA ASP A 634 -25.83 -37.06 -31.92
C ASP A 634 -26.37 -37.97 -30.80
N VAL A 635 -26.19 -37.56 -29.54
CA VAL A 635 -26.51 -38.39 -28.37
C VAL A 635 -28.01 -38.66 -28.20
N ASN A 636 -28.85 -37.93 -28.92
CA ASN A 636 -30.29 -38.12 -28.98
C ASN A 636 -30.75 -39.15 -30.02
N LYS A 637 -29.85 -39.72 -30.84
CA LYS A 637 -30.18 -40.71 -31.87
C LYS A 637 -29.90 -42.13 -31.40
N ALA A 638 -30.83 -43.04 -31.67
CA ALA A 638 -30.65 -44.46 -31.37
C ALA A 638 -29.52 -45.07 -32.22
N GLY A 639 -28.62 -45.82 -31.59
CA GLY A 639 -27.48 -46.45 -32.28
C GLY A 639 -26.28 -45.53 -32.55
N ALA A 640 -26.25 -44.32 -31.97
CA ALA A 640 -25.06 -43.48 -32.00
C ALA A 640 -23.87 -44.17 -31.29
N VAL A 641 -22.69 -44.12 -31.89
CA VAL A 641 -21.46 -44.74 -31.36
C VAL A 641 -20.92 -43.86 -30.23
N VAL A 642 -20.91 -44.37 -29.01
CA VAL A 642 -20.27 -43.72 -27.85
C VAL A 642 -18.78 -44.01 -27.89
N SER A 643 -17.96 -42.97 -27.71
CA SER A 643 -16.51 -43.11 -27.67
C SER A 643 -16.10 -44.02 -26.49
N PRO A 644 -15.27 -45.07 -26.69
CA PRO A 644 -14.83 -45.96 -25.62
C PRO A 644 -13.75 -45.29 -24.75
N ASN A 645 -14.10 -44.21 -24.05
CA ASN A 645 -13.20 -43.49 -23.16
C ASN A 645 -13.22 -44.03 -21.71
N SER A 646 -13.83 -45.20 -21.49
CA SER A 646 -13.80 -45.89 -20.21
C SER A 646 -13.27 -47.32 -20.39
N PRO A 647 -12.33 -47.80 -19.55
CA PRO A 647 -11.88 -49.19 -19.62
C PRO A 647 -13.09 -50.12 -19.49
N ALA A 648 -13.09 -51.19 -20.29
CA ALA A 648 -14.18 -52.16 -20.37
C ALA A 648 -14.57 -52.65 -18.96
N GLY A 649 -15.80 -52.37 -18.54
CA GLY A 649 -16.36 -52.81 -17.26
C GLY A 649 -16.51 -51.73 -16.18
N THR A 650 -16.05 -50.50 -16.41
CA THR A 650 -16.23 -49.37 -15.46
C THR A 650 -17.06 -48.25 -16.08
N TYR A 651 -18.27 -48.04 -15.56
CA TYR A 651 -19.11 -46.89 -15.91
C TYR A 651 -18.58 -45.65 -15.20
N SER A 652 -18.13 -44.65 -15.96
CA SER A 652 -17.76 -43.37 -15.37
C SER A 652 -19.00 -42.48 -15.28
N LEU A 653 -19.47 -42.24 -14.05
CA LEU A 653 -20.48 -41.22 -13.77
C LEU A 653 -19.93 -39.86 -14.21
N LYS A 654 -20.72 -39.07 -14.95
CA LYS A 654 -20.36 -37.70 -15.34
C LYS A 654 -20.99 -36.71 -14.38
N GLU A 655 -20.29 -35.62 -14.12
CA GLU A 655 -20.83 -34.51 -13.33
C GLU A 655 -21.83 -33.69 -14.19
N PRO A 656 -22.93 -33.19 -13.61
CA PRO A 656 -23.88 -32.38 -14.37
C PRO A 656 -23.21 -31.11 -14.90
N ILE A 657 -23.65 -30.63 -16.07
CA ILE A 657 -23.27 -29.31 -16.54
C ILE A 657 -24.12 -28.29 -15.78
N PHE A 658 -23.49 -27.52 -14.88
CA PHE A 658 -24.22 -26.60 -14.00
C PHE A 658 -24.08 -25.12 -14.40
N GLN A 659 -23.06 -24.75 -15.18
CA GLN A 659 -22.88 -23.39 -15.67
C GLN A 659 -22.34 -23.37 -17.10
N VAL A 660 -22.93 -22.52 -17.95
CA VAL A 660 -22.54 -22.33 -19.34
C VAL A 660 -22.66 -20.85 -19.71
N ALA A 661 -21.68 -20.34 -20.44
CA ALA A 661 -21.72 -19.02 -21.07
C ALA A 661 -21.47 -19.13 -22.58
N TRP A 662 -22.33 -18.50 -23.38
CA TRP A 662 -22.13 -18.41 -24.84
C TRP A 662 -21.46 -17.08 -25.18
N CYS A 663 -20.15 -17.16 -25.39
CA CYS A 663 -19.30 -16.01 -25.67
C CYS A 663 -19.31 -15.67 -27.15
N CYS A 664 -19.03 -14.41 -27.46
CA CYS A 664 -18.67 -13.97 -28.80
C CYS A 664 -17.42 -13.09 -28.74
N LYS A 665 -16.76 -12.90 -29.88
CA LYS A 665 -15.70 -11.89 -30.02
C LYS A 665 -16.33 -10.51 -30.25
N GLU A 666 -15.51 -9.55 -30.66
CA GLU A 666 -16.01 -8.25 -31.12
C GLU A 666 -17.06 -8.41 -32.22
N ASN A 667 -16.82 -9.32 -33.18
CA ASN A 667 -17.85 -9.80 -34.11
C ASN A 667 -18.78 -10.79 -33.40
N PRO A 668 -20.09 -10.49 -33.24
CA PRO A 668 -21.05 -11.36 -32.57
C PRO A 668 -21.31 -12.70 -33.27
N ASP A 669 -20.92 -12.84 -34.55
CA ASP A 669 -21.04 -14.09 -35.29
C ASP A 669 -19.91 -15.07 -34.96
N ASP A 670 -18.74 -14.62 -34.53
CA ASP A 670 -17.62 -15.47 -34.11
C ASP A 670 -17.79 -15.85 -32.63
N THR A 671 -18.22 -17.08 -32.37
CA THR A 671 -18.71 -17.50 -31.04
C THR A 671 -17.95 -18.68 -30.46
N GLY A 672 -18.11 -18.86 -29.15
CA GLY A 672 -17.64 -20.03 -28.43
C GLY A 672 -18.43 -20.28 -27.15
N LEU A 673 -18.27 -21.46 -26.58
CA LEU A 673 -18.98 -21.90 -25.38
C LEU A 673 -17.99 -22.19 -24.26
N LEU A 674 -18.12 -21.49 -23.14
CA LEU A 674 -17.43 -21.82 -21.91
C LEU A 674 -18.36 -22.64 -21.00
N ILE A 675 -17.89 -23.81 -20.58
CA ILE A 675 -18.69 -24.82 -19.90
C ILE A 675 -17.98 -25.23 -18.60
N ALA A 676 -18.73 -25.27 -17.50
CA ALA A 676 -18.34 -25.87 -16.23
C ALA A 676 -19.16 -27.14 -15.98
N GLY A 677 -18.48 -28.23 -15.65
CA GLY A 677 -19.09 -29.55 -15.50
C GLY A 677 -19.06 -30.40 -16.79
N GLY A 678 -19.75 -31.53 -16.76
CA GLY A 678 -19.84 -32.49 -17.88
C GLY A 678 -18.67 -33.47 -17.99
N GLY A 679 -17.64 -33.35 -17.15
CA GLY A 679 -16.51 -34.28 -17.07
C GLY A 679 -16.80 -35.53 -16.22
N PRO A 680 -15.99 -36.59 -16.34
CA PRO A 680 -16.00 -37.73 -15.43
C PRO A 680 -15.88 -37.33 -13.95
N THR A 681 -16.68 -37.93 -13.06
CA THR A 681 -16.55 -37.72 -11.61
C THR A 681 -15.25 -38.30 -11.05
N THR A 682 -14.67 -39.29 -11.74
CA THR A 682 -13.38 -39.91 -11.40
C THR A 682 -12.17 -39.04 -11.77
N GLU A 683 -12.35 -37.97 -12.54
CA GLU A 683 -11.26 -37.08 -12.93
C GLU A 683 -10.83 -36.21 -11.72
N VAL A 684 -9.58 -36.40 -11.28
CA VAL A 684 -9.02 -35.72 -10.10
C VAL A 684 -8.81 -34.22 -10.34
N ASN A 685 -8.40 -33.85 -11.56
CA ASN A 685 -8.16 -32.47 -11.95
C ASN A 685 -9.34 -31.97 -12.77
N LYS A 686 -10.29 -31.33 -12.08
CA LYS A 686 -11.39 -30.63 -12.75
C LYS A 686 -10.83 -29.48 -13.60
N HIS A 687 -11.61 -29.05 -14.58
CA HIS A 687 -11.23 -27.96 -15.48
C HIS A 687 -12.50 -27.31 -16.05
N LEU A 688 -12.35 -26.09 -16.57
CA LEU A 688 -13.37 -25.50 -17.43
C LEU A 688 -13.10 -25.91 -18.89
N THR A 689 -14.14 -26.11 -19.68
CA THR A 689 -14.01 -26.49 -21.10
C THR A 689 -14.47 -25.34 -21.98
N PHE A 690 -13.62 -24.90 -22.90
CA PHE A 690 -13.96 -23.88 -23.90
C PHE A 690 -13.99 -24.48 -25.31
N PHE A 691 -15.15 -24.40 -25.96
CA PHE A 691 -15.33 -24.71 -27.38
C PHE A 691 -15.31 -23.43 -28.20
N ASP A 692 -14.27 -23.23 -28.99
CA ASP A 692 -14.23 -22.22 -30.04
C ASP A 692 -14.99 -22.77 -31.26
N LEU A 693 -16.17 -22.21 -31.55
CA LEU A 693 -17.00 -22.62 -32.69
C LEU A 693 -16.60 -21.86 -33.96
N GLY A 694 -16.02 -20.67 -33.81
CA GLY A 694 -15.70 -19.78 -34.91
C GLY A 694 -16.92 -19.03 -35.45
N PRO A 695 -16.81 -18.45 -36.67
CA PRO A 695 -17.91 -17.72 -37.31
C PRO A 695 -19.12 -18.61 -37.58
N THR A 696 -20.28 -18.17 -37.12
CA THR A 696 -21.56 -18.83 -37.27
C THR A 696 -21.98 -18.78 -38.74
N PRO A 697 -22.32 -19.91 -39.38
CA PRO A 697 -22.79 -19.90 -40.76
C PRO A 697 -24.10 -19.10 -40.90
N ASN A 698 -24.27 -18.44 -42.05
CA ASN A 698 -25.46 -17.63 -42.30
C ASN A 698 -26.72 -18.53 -42.38
N TYR A 699 -27.57 -18.39 -41.37
CA TYR A 699 -28.81 -19.18 -41.20
C TYR A 699 -29.72 -19.17 -42.44
N GLN A 700 -29.81 -18.06 -43.17
CA GLN A 700 -30.73 -17.95 -44.33
C GLN A 700 -30.27 -18.79 -45.53
N THR A 701 -28.97 -19.04 -45.66
CA THR A 701 -28.36 -19.68 -46.83
C THR A 701 -27.78 -21.07 -46.56
N SER A 702 -27.55 -21.42 -45.29
CA SER A 702 -26.95 -22.70 -44.90
C SER A 702 -27.99 -23.81 -44.78
N SER A 703 -27.64 -25.02 -45.20
CA SER A 703 -28.45 -26.21 -44.94
C SER A 703 -28.37 -26.62 -43.47
N TRP A 704 -29.35 -27.39 -43.01
CA TRP A 704 -29.38 -27.88 -41.62
C TRP A 704 -28.18 -28.76 -41.27
N GLN A 705 -27.69 -29.55 -42.23
CA GLN A 705 -26.48 -30.35 -42.03
C GLN A 705 -25.26 -29.47 -41.79
N ILE A 706 -25.15 -28.31 -42.45
CA ILE A 706 -24.04 -27.37 -42.22
C ILE A 706 -24.12 -26.78 -40.81
N LEU A 707 -25.30 -26.34 -40.38
CA LEU A 707 -25.51 -25.78 -39.04
C LEU A 707 -25.26 -26.81 -37.94
N SER A 708 -25.75 -28.04 -38.14
CA SER A 708 -25.54 -29.16 -37.23
C SER A 708 -24.06 -29.54 -37.13
N ASN A 709 -23.36 -29.63 -38.26
CA ASN A 709 -21.92 -29.93 -38.31
C ASN A 709 -21.07 -28.86 -37.62
N HIS A 710 -21.43 -27.58 -37.77
CA HIS A 710 -20.75 -26.47 -37.09
C HIS A 710 -20.81 -26.61 -35.56
N LEU A 711 -21.96 -27.01 -35.01
CA LEU A 711 -22.13 -27.23 -33.57
C LEU A 711 -21.56 -28.57 -33.08
N ALA A 712 -21.49 -29.57 -33.96
CA ALA A 712 -20.93 -30.89 -33.68
C ALA A 712 -19.41 -30.86 -33.55
N LYS A 713 -18.72 -30.07 -34.39
CA LYS A 713 -17.26 -30.05 -34.50
C LYS A 713 -16.72 -28.65 -34.19
N PRO A 714 -16.43 -28.35 -32.92
CA PRO A 714 -15.73 -27.12 -32.56
C PRO A 714 -14.43 -26.99 -33.36
N ARG A 715 -14.10 -25.76 -33.75
CA ARG A 715 -12.84 -25.43 -34.42
C ARG A 715 -11.65 -25.76 -33.52
N ARG A 716 -11.78 -25.46 -32.22
CA ARG A 716 -10.77 -25.76 -31.20
C ARG A 716 -11.45 -26.01 -29.86
N GLU A 717 -10.96 -27.02 -29.16
CA GLU A 717 -11.28 -27.25 -27.76
C GLU A 717 -10.08 -26.85 -26.90
N THR A 718 -10.32 -26.08 -25.84
CA THR A 718 -9.29 -25.70 -24.87
C THR A 718 -9.78 -26.03 -23.47
N LYS A 719 -8.97 -26.77 -22.71
CA LYS A 719 -9.21 -27.04 -21.30
C LYS A 719 -8.52 -25.96 -20.47
N LEU A 720 -9.29 -25.21 -19.68
CA LEU A 720 -8.81 -24.16 -18.81
C LEU A 720 -8.54 -24.79 -17.43
N PRO A 721 -7.28 -24.90 -16.99
CA PRO A 721 -6.91 -25.65 -15.81
C PRO A 721 -7.40 -24.98 -14.52
N THR A 722 -7.82 -25.79 -13.55
CA THR A 722 -8.02 -25.35 -12.15
C THR A 722 -7.01 -26.04 -11.24
N PRO A 723 -6.78 -25.53 -10.01
CA PRO A 723 -5.89 -26.18 -9.05
C PRO A 723 -6.27 -27.66 -8.81
N PRO A 724 -5.29 -28.53 -8.49
CA PRO A 724 -5.55 -29.94 -8.23
C PRO A 724 -6.55 -30.13 -7.09
N ALA A 725 -7.47 -31.09 -7.23
CA ALA A 725 -8.55 -31.38 -6.27
C ALA A 725 -9.52 -30.21 -5.96
N ALA A 726 -9.43 -29.08 -6.68
CA ALA A 726 -10.38 -28.00 -6.56
C ALA A 726 -11.63 -28.27 -7.41
N GLU A 727 -12.81 -28.04 -6.82
CA GLU A 727 -14.08 -28.11 -7.55
C GLU A 727 -14.56 -26.69 -7.88
N VAL A 728 -15.03 -26.51 -9.12
CA VAL A 728 -15.62 -25.24 -9.56
C VAL A 728 -17.07 -25.15 -9.12
N VAL A 729 -17.47 -24.02 -8.56
CA VAL A 729 -18.86 -23.73 -8.20
C VAL A 729 -19.51 -22.79 -9.22
N ASP A 730 -18.81 -21.73 -9.61
CA ASP A 730 -19.31 -20.73 -10.55
C ASP A 730 -18.13 -20.00 -11.23
N PHE A 731 -18.42 -19.19 -12.24
CA PHE A 731 -17.44 -18.30 -12.84
C PHE A 731 -18.09 -17.01 -13.35
N VAL A 732 -17.29 -15.95 -13.43
CA VAL A 732 -17.66 -14.68 -14.07
C VAL A 732 -16.66 -14.34 -15.17
N LEU A 733 -17.18 -13.84 -16.30
CA LEU A 733 -16.38 -13.36 -17.41
C LEU A 733 -16.04 -11.89 -17.25
N ILE A 734 -14.87 -11.50 -17.74
CA ILE A 734 -14.43 -10.10 -17.82
C ILE A 734 -14.50 -9.67 -19.29
N PRO A 735 -15.63 -9.10 -19.76
CA PRO A 735 -15.78 -8.68 -21.15
C PRO A 735 -14.97 -7.40 -21.43
N ARG A 736 -14.34 -7.34 -22.61
CA ARG A 736 -13.62 -6.14 -23.07
C ARG A 736 -14.56 -5.10 -23.69
N SER A 737 -15.59 -5.55 -24.40
CA SER A 737 -16.29 -4.72 -25.38
C SER A 737 -17.58 -4.12 -24.86
N SER A 738 -18.45 -4.93 -24.24
CA SER A 738 -19.75 -4.45 -23.77
C SER A 738 -20.33 -5.33 -22.64
N PRO A 739 -21.30 -4.80 -21.86
CA PRO A 739 -22.04 -5.59 -20.86
C PRO A 739 -23.15 -6.46 -21.47
N PHE A 740 -23.41 -6.35 -22.77
CA PHE A 740 -24.46 -7.13 -23.43
C PHE A 740 -24.04 -8.60 -23.61
N PHE A 741 -24.96 -9.40 -24.16
CA PHE A 741 -24.74 -10.84 -24.36
C PHE A 741 -24.40 -11.57 -23.03
N ALA A 742 -25.06 -11.16 -21.94
CA ALA A 742 -24.81 -11.67 -20.59
C ALA A 742 -23.34 -11.53 -20.14
N ASN A 743 -22.72 -10.36 -20.37
CA ASN A 743 -21.31 -10.08 -20.06
C ASN A 743 -20.30 -11.01 -20.77
N ALA A 744 -20.65 -11.56 -21.94
CA ALA A 744 -19.84 -12.55 -22.65
C ALA A 744 -19.28 -12.07 -23.99
N GLN A 745 -19.18 -10.75 -24.22
CA GLN A 745 -18.62 -10.18 -25.45
C GLN A 745 -17.13 -9.83 -25.32
N ASP A 746 -16.32 -10.47 -26.16
CA ASP A 746 -14.86 -10.42 -26.22
C ASP A 746 -14.19 -10.52 -24.83
N PRO A 747 -14.43 -11.60 -24.06
CA PRO A 747 -13.86 -11.74 -22.73
C PRO A 747 -12.33 -11.90 -22.76
N ILE A 748 -11.65 -11.21 -21.85
CA ILE A 748 -10.17 -11.24 -21.71
C ILE A 748 -9.70 -12.18 -20.62
N ALA A 749 -10.56 -12.43 -19.64
CA ALA A 749 -10.28 -13.24 -18.48
C ALA A 749 -11.57 -13.88 -17.96
N VAL A 750 -11.39 -14.95 -17.19
CA VAL A 750 -12.43 -15.58 -16.39
C VAL A 750 -11.96 -15.64 -14.95
N ILE A 751 -12.83 -15.26 -14.02
CA ILE A 751 -12.61 -15.45 -12.57
C ILE A 751 -13.51 -16.60 -12.13
N THR A 752 -12.88 -17.69 -11.70
CA THR A 752 -13.52 -18.92 -11.28
C THR A 752 -13.62 -18.96 -9.76
N LEU A 753 -14.80 -19.28 -9.24
CA LEU A 753 -15.06 -19.50 -7.82
C LEU A 753 -14.99 -20.99 -7.50
N LEU A 754 -14.15 -21.35 -6.53
CA LEU A 754 -13.95 -22.72 -6.08
C LEU A 754 -14.87 -23.08 -4.90
N SER A 755 -15.07 -24.38 -4.68
CA SER A 755 -15.85 -24.91 -3.54
C SER A 755 -15.14 -24.71 -2.19
N SER A 756 -13.89 -24.27 -2.16
CA SER A 756 -13.22 -23.78 -0.95
C SER A 756 -13.63 -22.33 -0.60
N GLY A 757 -14.15 -21.58 -1.57
CA GLY A 757 -14.31 -20.13 -1.50
C GLY A 757 -13.14 -19.32 -2.06
N GLU A 758 -12.10 -20.01 -2.54
CA GLU A 758 -10.97 -19.37 -3.23
C GLU A 758 -11.35 -18.97 -4.65
N LEU A 759 -10.56 -18.02 -5.17
CA LEU A 759 -10.69 -17.51 -6.51
C LEU A 759 -9.48 -17.94 -7.35
N VAL A 760 -9.74 -18.16 -8.64
CA VAL A 760 -8.70 -18.40 -9.65
C VAL A 760 -8.99 -17.52 -10.85
N THR A 761 -8.00 -16.78 -11.32
CA THR A 761 -8.13 -15.91 -12.49
C THR A 761 -7.33 -16.50 -13.63
N LEU A 762 -7.98 -16.70 -14.78
CA LEU A 762 -7.37 -17.27 -15.97
C LEU A 762 -7.54 -16.31 -17.15
N SER A 763 -6.52 -16.22 -17.99
CA SER A 763 -6.63 -15.53 -19.28
C SER A 763 -7.61 -16.26 -20.18
N PHE A 764 -8.38 -15.51 -20.97
CA PHE A 764 -9.33 -16.09 -21.89
C PHE A 764 -8.95 -15.71 -23.34
N PRO A 765 -9.00 -16.66 -24.30
CA PRO A 765 -9.43 -18.06 -24.18
C PRO A 765 -8.31 -19.06 -23.82
N SER A 766 -7.08 -18.60 -23.59
CA SER A 766 -5.90 -19.47 -23.47
C SER A 766 -5.80 -20.28 -22.18
N GLY A 767 -6.43 -19.83 -21.09
CA GLY A 767 -6.44 -20.52 -19.80
C GLY A 767 -5.17 -20.37 -18.96
N HIS A 768 -4.30 -19.40 -19.25
CA HIS A 768 -3.11 -19.19 -18.43
C HIS A 768 -3.47 -18.49 -17.11
N PRO A 769 -2.95 -18.96 -15.96
CA PRO A 769 -3.13 -18.27 -14.69
C PRO A 769 -2.67 -16.81 -14.74
N ILE A 770 -3.51 -15.91 -14.25
CA ILE A 770 -3.20 -14.49 -14.07
C ILE A 770 -3.04 -14.25 -12.57
N SER A 771 -1.90 -13.67 -12.16
CA SER A 771 -1.71 -13.26 -10.77
C SER A 771 -2.72 -12.16 -10.40
N PRO A 772 -3.37 -12.24 -9.22
CA PRO A 772 -4.28 -11.20 -8.75
C PRO A 772 -3.55 -9.91 -8.33
N THR A 773 -2.22 -9.96 -8.18
CA THR A 773 -1.41 -8.81 -7.72
C THR A 773 -1.57 -7.63 -8.66
N ASN A 774 -1.99 -6.48 -8.13
CA ASN A 774 -2.27 -5.24 -8.88
C ASN A 774 -3.34 -5.38 -9.99
N MET A 775 -4.02 -6.53 -10.09
CA MET A 775 -5.13 -6.79 -11.02
C MET A 775 -6.48 -6.74 -10.31
N LEU A 776 -6.52 -7.26 -9.08
CA LEU A 776 -7.66 -7.27 -8.20
C LEU A 776 -7.32 -6.47 -6.93
N HIS A 777 -8.37 -6.04 -6.22
CA HIS A 777 -8.19 -5.38 -4.94
C HIS A 777 -7.45 -6.29 -3.94
N LEU A 778 -6.58 -5.69 -3.12
CA LEU A 778 -5.72 -6.40 -2.17
C LEU A 778 -6.48 -7.40 -1.28
N SER A 779 -7.67 -7.05 -0.79
CA SER A 779 -8.47 -7.96 0.03
C SER A 779 -8.79 -9.30 -0.66
N LEU A 780 -8.83 -9.34 -1.99
CA LEU A 780 -9.06 -10.58 -2.74
C LEU A 780 -7.82 -11.45 -2.86
N SER A 781 -6.61 -10.90 -2.70
CA SER A 781 -5.40 -11.74 -2.71
C SER A 781 -5.39 -12.70 -1.53
N PHE A 782 -6.07 -12.38 -0.42
CA PHE A 782 -6.18 -13.25 0.76
C PHE A 782 -6.90 -14.57 0.50
N VAL A 783 -7.64 -14.66 -0.60
CA VAL A 783 -8.41 -15.83 -1.03
C VAL A 783 -8.03 -16.27 -2.46
N HIS A 784 -6.87 -15.82 -2.95
CA HIS A 784 -6.40 -16.06 -4.32
C HIS A 784 -4.88 -16.32 -4.37
N PRO A 785 -4.43 -17.52 -3.96
CA PRO A 785 -5.11 -18.47 -3.05
C PRO A 785 -4.96 -18.03 -1.58
N PHE A 786 -5.41 -18.86 -0.63
CA PHE A 786 -5.34 -18.53 0.79
C PHE A 786 -3.91 -18.22 1.29
N VAL A 787 -3.86 -17.29 2.24
CA VAL A 787 -2.63 -16.91 2.95
C VAL A 787 -2.32 -17.93 4.05
N ASN A 788 -1.09 -18.43 4.08
CA ASN A 788 -0.61 -19.37 5.09
C ASN A 788 0.18 -18.70 6.22
N LYS A 789 0.87 -17.58 5.92
CA LYS A 789 1.73 -16.87 6.87
C LYS A 789 1.67 -15.38 6.59
N ILE A 790 1.66 -14.60 7.68
CA ILE A 790 1.74 -13.14 7.65
C ILE A 790 2.94 -12.71 8.50
N ALA A 791 3.67 -11.70 8.02
CA ALA A 791 4.67 -10.99 8.79
C ALA A 791 4.50 -9.47 8.57
N LEU A 792 5.05 -8.68 9.48
CA LEU A 792 5.02 -7.23 9.43
C LEU A 792 6.44 -6.71 9.60
N SER A 793 6.83 -5.71 8.82
CA SER A 793 8.11 -5.03 8.97
C SER A 793 7.95 -3.53 8.73
N TYR A 794 8.77 -2.75 9.42
CA TYR A 794 8.84 -1.32 9.24
C TYR A 794 9.86 -1.00 8.16
N VAL A 795 9.46 -0.19 7.18
CA VAL A 795 10.35 0.25 6.11
C VAL A 795 10.33 1.77 6.08
N ASP A 796 11.50 2.39 5.95
CA ASP A 796 11.60 3.84 5.74
C ASP A 796 10.72 4.25 4.56
N ARG A 797 9.95 5.32 4.76
CA ARG A 797 8.99 5.81 3.77
C ARG A 797 9.67 6.12 2.44
N THR A 798 10.85 6.75 2.46
CA THR A 798 11.56 7.14 1.24
C THR A 798 11.97 5.91 0.43
N ARG A 799 12.44 4.86 1.12
CA ARG A 799 12.74 3.55 0.51
C ARG A 799 11.49 2.91 -0.09
N TRP A 800 10.41 2.80 0.68
CA TRP A 800 9.17 2.17 0.23
C TRP A 800 8.55 2.89 -0.99
N LEU A 801 8.60 4.22 -1.02
CA LEU A 801 8.14 5.00 -2.17
C LEU A 801 8.97 4.73 -3.43
N GLY A 802 10.26 4.45 -3.27
CA GLY A 802 11.15 4.07 -4.36
C GLY A 802 10.92 2.63 -4.86
N TRP A 803 10.29 1.77 -4.07
CA TRP A 803 10.02 0.37 -4.44
C TRP A 803 8.74 0.26 -5.25
N ARG A 804 8.88 0.44 -6.56
CA ARG A 804 7.81 0.22 -7.54
C ARG A 804 8.18 -0.92 -8.47
N GLU A 805 7.54 -2.06 -8.26
CA GLU A 805 7.75 -3.23 -9.10
C GLU A 805 7.33 -2.94 -10.55
N LYS A 806 8.13 -3.38 -11.50
CA LYS A 806 7.80 -3.35 -12.93
C LYS A 806 7.76 -4.77 -13.43
N ARG A 807 6.57 -5.24 -13.79
CA ARG A 807 6.33 -6.58 -14.33
C ARG A 807 5.47 -6.49 -15.59
N ALA A 808 5.76 -7.35 -16.56
CA ALA A 808 4.89 -7.56 -17.71
C ALA A 808 3.56 -8.16 -17.24
N HIS A 809 2.46 -7.47 -17.52
CA HIS A 809 1.13 -7.91 -17.14
C HIS A 809 0.12 -7.60 -18.26
N GLY A 810 -1.00 -8.33 -18.25
CA GLY A 810 -2.11 -8.09 -19.17
C GLY A 810 -2.85 -6.77 -18.89
N PRO A 811 -3.93 -6.48 -19.62
CA PRO A 811 -4.81 -5.35 -19.28
C PRO A 811 -5.40 -5.52 -17.88
N ASN A 812 -5.56 -4.41 -17.15
CA ASN A 812 -6.15 -4.41 -15.82
C ASN A 812 -7.62 -4.85 -15.84
N ILE A 813 -8.02 -5.63 -14.84
CA ILE A 813 -9.38 -6.19 -14.73
C ILE A 813 -10.33 -5.20 -14.06
N VAL A 814 -9.86 -4.50 -13.02
CA VAL A 814 -10.68 -3.58 -12.22
C VAL A 814 -10.05 -2.19 -12.25
N ILE A 815 -10.68 -1.26 -12.97
CA ILE A 815 -10.23 0.15 -13.09
C ILE A 815 -11.26 1.14 -12.54
N GLY A 816 -12.39 0.65 -12.04
CA GLY A 816 -13.54 1.44 -11.61
C GLY A 816 -13.41 2.15 -10.27
N GLY A 817 -14.26 3.15 -10.07
CA GLY A 817 -14.42 3.85 -8.78
C GLY A 817 -13.32 4.88 -8.48
N ALA A 818 -13.46 5.59 -7.36
CA ALA A 818 -12.52 6.63 -6.95
C ALA A 818 -12.19 6.51 -5.46
N ALA A 819 -10.90 6.66 -5.13
CA ALA A 819 -10.44 6.59 -3.75
C ALA A 819 -11.00 7.75 -2.91
N ALA A 820 -11.36 7.46 -1.67
CA ALA A 820 -11.76 8.50 -0.72
C ALA A 820 -10.57 9.41 -0.42
N LYS A 821 -10.84 10.73 -0.29
CA LYS A 821 -9.81 11.69 0.14
C LYS A 821 -9.56 11.51 1.63
N LYS A 822 -8.46 10.84 1.96
CA LYS A 822 -7.93 10.73 3.32
C LYS A 822 -6.92 11.83 3.61
N PRO A 823 -6.75 12.26 4.87
CA PRO A 823 -5.70 13.21 5.22
C PRO A 823 -4.32 12.61 4.90
N MET A 824 -3.45 13.43 4.32
CA MET A 824 -2.04 13.10 4.15
C MET A 824 -1.35 13.25 5.50
N LYS A 825 -1.05 12.13 6.16
CA LYS A 825 -0.24 12.11 7.39
C LYS A 825 1.14 11.54 7.01
N ARG A 826 2.22 12.26 7.34
CA ARG A 826 3.58 11.83 7.00
C ARG A 826 4.14 11.04 8.17
N TYR A 827 4.23 9.73 7.99
CA TYR A 827 4.94 8.82 8.89
C TYR A 827 6.33 8.54 8.32
N GLU A 828 7.38 8.57 9.16
CA GLU A 828 8.76 8.30 8.73
C GLU A 828 8.94 6.85 8.28
N ASN A 829 8.27 5.93 8.97
CA ASN A 829 8.21 4.51 8.62
C ASN A 829 6.82 4.12 8.13
N ARG A 830 6.80 3.15 7.21
CA ARG A 830 5.58 2.52 6.70
C ARG A 830 5.51 1.09 7.18
N ASP A 831 4.29 0.65 7.44
CA ASP A 831 3.97 -0.69 7.90
C ASP A 831 3.77 -1.61 6.70
N ILE A 832 4.79 -2.40 6.40
CA ILE A 832 4.80 -3.28 5.23
C ILE A 832 4.43 -4.70 5.66
N VAL A 833 3.22 -5.09 5.29
CA VAL A 833 2.67 -6.43 5.53
C VAL A 833 3.17 -7.37 4.45
N GLN A 834 3.70 -8.52 4.86
CA GLN A 834 4.10 -9.62 3.99
C GLN A 834 3.09 -10.76 4.15
N THR A 835 2.48 -11.19 3.06
CA THR A 835 1.55 -12.33 3.05
C THR A 835 2.09 -13.42 2.14
N ALA A 836 2.36 -14.60 2.68
CA ALA A 836 2.73 -15.78 1.90
C ALA A 836 1.48 -16.60 1.56
N HIS A 837 1.39 -17.03 0.30
CA HIS A 837 0.23 -17.72 -0.24
C HIS A 837 0.55 -19.18 -0.56
N ALA A 838 -0.48 -20.01 -0.66
CA ALA A 838 -0.34 -21.45 -0.92
C ALA A 838 0.32 -21.80 -2.26
N ASP A 839 0.26 -20.90 -3.25
CA ASP A 839 0.93 -21.02 -4.55
C ASP A 839 2.44 -20.68 -4.51
N GLY A 840 2.97 -20.33 -3.33
CA GLY A 840 4.34 -19.87 -3.16
C GLY A 840 4.60 -18.50 -3.76
N VAL A 841 3.58 -17.66 -3.86
CA VAL A 841 3.74 -16.24 -4.09
C VAL A 841 3.73 -15.52 -2.75
N ILE A 842 4.66 -14.59 -2.54
CA ILE A 842 4.66 -13.70 -1.38
C ILE A 842 4.31 -12.29 -1.85
N ARG A 843 3.40 -11.63 -1.15
CA ARG A 843 2.94 -10.28 -1.49
C ARG A 843 3.31 -9.32 -0.36
N MET A 844 3.88 -8.18 -0.71
CA MET A 844 4.27 -7.12 0.21
C MET A 844 3.50 -5.84 -0.11
N TRP A 845 2.89 -5.23 0.89
CA TRP A 845 2.04 -4.07 0.70
C TRP A 845 1.93 -3.24 1.96
N ASP A 846 1.57 -1.98 1.77
CA ASP A 846 1.42 -0.99 2.83
C ASP A 846 0.04 -1.08 3.50
N SER A 847 -0.01 -1.27 4.82
CA SER A 847 -1.26 -1.33 5.58
C SER A 847 -1.92 0.04 5.78
N GLY A 848 -1.16 1.13 5.69
CA GLY A 848 -1.63 2.49 5.98
C GLY A 848 -1.94 2.74 7.46
N HIS A 849 -1.95 4.02 7.85
CA HIS A 849 -2.16 4.50 9.22
C HIS A 849 -3.42 5.37 9.33
N ASP A 850 -4.49 4.97 8.63
CA ASP A 850 -5.62 5.84 8.31
C ASP A 850 -5.21 7.16 7.63
N ASP A 851 -4.28 7.04 6.70
CA ASP A 851 -3.75 8.12 5.88
C ASP A 851 -4.02 7.84 4.39
N HIS A 852 -3.69 8.82 3.56
CA HIS A 852 -3.60 8.56 2.13
C HIS A 852 -2.40 7.64 1.85
N ILE A 853 -2.66 6.46 1.28
CA ILE A 853 -1.60 5.51 0.91
C ILE A 853 -0.88 6.01 -0.34
N GLU A 854 0.37 6.41 -0.16
CA GLU A 854 1.18 7.06 -1.21
C GLU A 854 1.72 6.08 -2.25
N ASN A 855 1.95 4.83 -1.85
CA ASN A 855 2.29 3.72 -2.75
C ASN A 855 1.26 2.59 -2.56
N PRO A 856 0.17 2.58 -3.34
CA PRO A 856 -0.88 1.57 -3.23
C PRO A 856 -0.50 0.23 -3.90
N ALA A 857 0.63 0.17 -4.61
CA ALA A 857 1.06 -1.03 -5.30
C ALA A 857 1.42 -2.15 -4.32
N THR A 858 1.15 -3.37 -4.74
CA THR A 858 1.61 -4.59 -4.05
C THR A 858 2.80 -5.14 -4.81
N ILE A 859 3.86 -5.47 -4.08
CA ILE A 859 5.07 -6.11 -4.60
C ILE A 859 4.91 -7.63 -4.49
N GLN A 860 5.29 -8.36 -5.53
CA GLN A 860 5.22 -9.80 -5.66
C GLN A 860 6.63 -10.42 -5.63
N VAL A 861 6.79 -11.48 -4.85
CA VAL A 861 7.99 -12.32 -4.80
C VAL A 861 7.62 -13.75 -5.15
N ASP A 862 8.25 -14.29 -6.20
CA ASP A 862 7.94 -15.61 -6.77
C ASP A 862 8.79 -16.71 -6.11
N LEU A 863 8.39 -17.17 -4.92
CA LEU A 863 9.16 -18.15 -4.14
C LEU A 863 9.23 -19.52 -4.81
N ALA A 864 8.12 -20.01 -5.37
CA ALA A 864 8.07 -21.32 -6.03
C ALA A 864 9.15 -21.46 -7.12
N ARG A 865 9.25 -20.42 -7.97
CA ARG A 865 10.23 -20.37 -9.06
C ARG A 865 11.66 -20.24 -8.53
N ALA A 866 11.88 -19.44 -7.49
CA ALA A 866 13.18 -19.28 -6.84
C ALA A 866 13.71 -20.61 -6.27
N VAL A 867 12.85 -21.39 -5.60
CA VAL A 867 13.20 -22.70 -5.03
C VAL A 867 13.39 -23.76 -6.13
N GLY A 868 12.75 -23.56 -7.29
CA GLY A 868 12.83 -24.46 -8.45
C GLY A 868 11.73 -25.52 -8.49
N ARG A 869 10.67 -25.38 -7.68
CA ARG A 869 9.54 -26.33 -7.62
C ARG A 869 8.24 -25.65 -7.16
N PHE A 870 7.10 -26.22 -7.55
CA PHE A 870 5.76 -25.69 -7.25
C PHE A 870 5.00 -26.49 -6.16
N HIS A 871 5.66 -27.43 -5.50
CA HIS A 871 5.09 -28.25 -4.41
C HIS A 871 6.01 -28.16 -3.18
N ASP A 872 5.44 -28.38 -1.99
CA ASP A 872 6.12 -28.29 -0.68
C ASP A 872 6.83 -26.95 -0.44
N ILE A 873 6.19 -25.85 -0.87
CA ILE A 873 6.67 -24.46 -0.79
C ILE A 873 6.03 -23.68 0.36
N GLU A 874 5.61 -24.38 1.42
CA GLU A 874 4.96 -23.75 2.56
C GLU A 874 5.96 -22.90 3.37
N VAL A 875 5.66 -21.62 3.53
CA VAL A 875 6.49 -20.64 4.24
C VAL A 875 6.27 -20.75 5.75
N SER A 876 7.34 -20.96 6.51
CA SER A 876 7.30 -21.02 7.98
C SER A 876 7.74 -19.70 8.63
N ALA A 877 8.70 -18.99 8.03
CA ALA A 877 9.25 -17.73 8.54
C ALA A 877 9.56 -16.76 7.39
N MET A 878 9.42 -15.46 7.63
CA MET A 878 9.74 -14.39 6.68
C MET A 878 10.42 -13.24 7.42
N SER A 879 11.39 -12.60 6.76
CA SER A 879 12.05 -11.40 7.29
C SER A 879 12.40 -10.44 6.16
N LEU A 880 11.95 -9.18 6.29
CA LEU A 880 12.25 -8.10 5.36
C LEU A 880 13.21 -7.10 6.01
N ALA A 881 14.39 -6.92 5.39
CA ALA A 881 15.36 -5.89 5.75
C ALA A 881 15.08 -4.62 4.93
N GLY A 882 14.27 -3.73 5.53
CA GLY A 882 13.74 -2.53 4.88
C GLY A 882 14.81 -1.56 4.38
N ALA A 883 15.87 -1.35 5.15
CA ALA A 883 16.92 -0.39 4.80
C ALA A 883 17.88 -0.95 3.75
N ALA A 884 18.12 -2.27 3.76
CA ALA A 884 18.96 -2.96 2.78
C ALA A 884 18.25 -3.25 1.46
N GLY A 885 16.91 -3.31 1.46
CA GLY A 885 16.14 -3.77 0.30
C GLY A 885 16.34 -5.25 0.03
N GLU A 886 16.39 -6.05 1.08
CA GLU A 886 16.63 -7.48 1.04
C GLU A 886 15.54 -8.22 1.79
N PHE A 887 15.24 -9.44 1.35
CA PHE A 887 14.16 -10.24 1.91
C PHE A 887 14.56 -11.70 1.97
N SER A 888 14.12 -12.41 2.99
CA SER A 888 14.31 -13.86 3.11
C SER A 888 13.03 -14.58 3.52
N ALA A 889 12.83 -15.76 2.95
CA ALA A 889 11.73 -16.65 3.25
C ALA A 889 12.24 -18.05 3.60
N GLY A 890 11.91 -18.51 4.80
CA GLY A 890 12.20 -19.86 5.29
C GLY A 890 11.00 -20.78 5.07
N LEU A 891 11.28 -21.99 4.60
CA LEU A 891 10.28 -23.00 4.27
C LEU A 891 10.15 -24.07 5.37
N ARG A 892 8.98 -24.72 5.41
CA ARG A 892 8.75 -25.91 6.24
C ARG A 892 9.67 -27.08 5.87
N SER A 893 10.08 -27.17 4.61
CA SER A 893 11.07 -28.14 4.12
C SER A 893 12.48 -27.91 4.67
N GLY A 894 12.78 -26.75 5.26
CA GLY A 894 14.10 -26.39 5.78
C GLY A 894 14.98 -25.57 4.85
N GLU A 895 14.46 -25.19 3.68
CA GLU A 895 15.15 -24.32 2.72
C GLU A 895 14.92 -22.84 3.07
N VAL A 896 15.91 -21.99 2.83
CA VAL A 896 15.79 -20.52 2.97
C VAL A 896 16.15 -19.87 1.65
N ALA A 897 15.17 -19.20 1.04
CA ALA A 897 15.36 -18.42 -0.19
C ALA A 897 15.62 -16.96 0.16
N ILE A 898 16.63 -16.37 -0.49
CA ILE A 898 17.08 -15.00 -0.26
C ILE A 898 16.86 -14.18 -1.52
N PHE A 899 16.34 -12.97 -1.34
CA PHE A 899 15.97 -12.05 -2.39
C PHE A 899 16.56 -10.66 -2.14
N LYS A 900 16.78 -9.92 -3.22
CA LYS A 900 17.29 -8.55 -3.18
C LYS A 900 16.58 -7.68 -4.21
N TRP A 901 16.23 -6.46 -3.83
CA TRP A 901 15.65 -5.48 -4.74
C TRP A 901 16.66 -5.11 -5.83
N GLY A 902 16.25 -5.18 -7.09
CA GLY A 902 17.12 -4.86 -8.21
C GLY A 902 16.43 -4.94 -9.57
N ARG A 903 17.24 -4.79 -10.63
CA ARG A 903 16.81 -4.88 -12.02
C ARG A 903 17.16 -6.24 -12.60
N ASN A 904 16.18 -6.90 -13.21
CA ASN A 904 16.36 -8.24 -13.75
C ASN A 904 17.23 -8.22 -15.02
N PRO A 905 18.40 -8.89 -15.03
CA PRO A 905 19.23 -8.99 -16.23
C PRO A 905 18.64 -9.94 -17.29
N ASN A 906 17.69 -10.80 -16.91
CA ASN A 906 17.09 -11.85 -17.73
C ASN A 906 15.63 -11.55 -18.14
N GLU A 907 15.23 -10.27 -18.16
CA GLU A 907 13.90 -9.83 -18.61
C GLU A 907 13.56 -10.45 -19.99
N GLY A 908 12.40 -11.10 -20.09
CA GLY A 908 11.89 -11.77 -21.29
C GLY A 908 12.50 -13.14 -21.61
N ARG A 909 13.47 -13.64 -20.82
CA ARG A 909 14.12 -14.94 -21.06
C ARG A 909 13.71 -15.95 -20.01
N ASP A 910 12.95 -16.98 -20.41
CA ASP A 910 12.62 -18.11 -19.55
C ASP A 910 13.78 -19.12 -19.53
N LEU A 911 14.65 -18.97 -18.52
CA LEU A 911 15.78 -19.87 -18.31
C LEU A 911 15.33 -21.14 -17.58
N PRO A 912 15.91 -22.32 -17.91
CA PRO A 912 15.59 -23.56 -17.24
C PRO A 912 15.94 -23.52 -15.75
N LEU A 913 15.11 -24.16 -14.93
CA LEU A 913 15.35 -24.32 -13.50
C LEU A 913 16.40 -25.40 -13.27
N GLU A 914 17.65 -24.99 -13.06
CA GLU A 914 18.75 -25.89 -12.69
C GLU A 914 18.49 -26.54 -11.31
N GLY A 915 19.11 -27.69 -11.04
CA GLY A 915 18.99 -28.38 -9.75
C GLY A 915 19.60 -27.60 -8.58
N ASN A 916 19.27 -27.99 -7.35
CA ASN A 916 19.86 -27.40 -6.14
C ASN A 916 21.17 -28.12 -5.78
N ASP A 917 22.18 -27.40 -5.29
CA ASP A 917 23.55 -27.91 -5.01
C ASP A 917 23.65 -28.87 -3.80
N GLY A 918 22.50 -29.22 -3.20
CA GLY A 918 22.40 -30.14 -2.07
C GLY A 918 22.58 -29.49 -0.69
N PRO A 919 22.50 -30.28 0.39
CA PRO A 919 22.55 -29.78 1.76
C PRO A 919 23.94 -29.24 2.15
N GLY A 920 23.97 -28.18 2.95
CA GLY A 920 25.17 -27.54 3.47
C GLY A 920 25.83 -26.52 2.52
N ARG A 921 25.27 -26.31 1.32
CA ARG A 921 25.77 -25.34 0.34
C ARG A 921 24.73 -24.27 0.03
N LEU A 922 25.21 -23.08 -0.33
CA LEU A 922 24.39 -22.01 -0.89
C LEU A 922 24.33 -22.19 -2.41
N THR A 923 23.13 -22.43 -2.93
CA THR A 923 22.88 -22.48 -4.38
C THR A 923 22.63 -21.08 -4.90
N ASP A 924 23.33 -20.70 -5.97
CA ASP A 924 23.03 -19.46 -6.70
C ASP A 924 21.73 -19.64 -7.49
N ILE A 925 20.73 -18.84 -7.15
CA ILE A 925 19.41 -18.87 -7.78
C ILE A 925 19.09 -17.57 -8.54
N SER A 926 20.09 -16.71 -8.78
CA SER A 926 19.94 -15.43 -9.48
C SER A 926 19.36 -15.53 -10.89
N ARG A 927 19.56 -16.68 -11.54
CA ARG A 927 19.02 -16.97 -12.88
C ARG A 927 17.55 -17.39 -12.89
N ARG A 928 16.96 -17.65 -11.72
CA ARG A 928 15.57 -18.14 -11.57
C ARG A 928 14.54 -17.03 -11.41
N ALA A 929 14.92 -15.78 -11.70
CA ALA A 929 13.99 -14.66 -11.72
C ALA A 929 12.82 -14.92 -12.70
N ASP A 930 11.66 -14.33 -12.42
CA ASP A 930 10.52 -14.38 -13.33
C ASP A 930 10.85 -13.61 -14.63
N PRO A 931 10.62 -14.19 -15.82
CA PRO A 931 10.92 -13.53 -17.10
C PRO A 931 10.13 -12.25 -17.33
N GLY A 932 8.91 -12.16 -16.78
CA GLY A 932 8.08 -10.96 -16.83
C GLY A 932 8.50 -9.88 -15.85
N LEU A 933 9.32 -10.18 -14.84
CA LEU A 933 9.79 -9.20 -13.87
C LEU A 933 10.97 -8.40 -14.43
N LYS A 934 10.83 -7.07 -14.50
CA LYS A 934 11.89 -6.14 -14.93
C LYS A 934 12.64 -5.53 -13.77
N GLU A 935 11.92 -5.14 -12.73
CA GLU A 935 12.47 -4.49 -11.53
C GLU A 935 11.64 -4.90 -10.32
N GLY A 936 12.28 -5.41 -9.27
CA GLY A 936 11.61 -5.94 -8.07
C GLY A 936 12.56 -6.76 -7.20
N PHE A 937 12.02 -7.61 -6.33
CA PHE A 937 12.83 -8.56 -5.55
C PHE A 937 13.26 -9.76 -6.40
N LEU A 938 14.56 -9.86 -6.65
CA LEU A 938 15.16 -10.92 -7.45
C LEU A 938 15.76 -11.99 -6.52
N PRO A 939 15.64 -13.28 -6.88
CA PRO A 939 16.32 -14.34 -6.15
C PRO A 939 17.83 -14.14 -6.19
N VAL A 940 18.53 -14.49 -5.11
CA VAL A 940 19.99 -14.38 -5.02
C VAL A 940 20.59 -15.73 -4.66
N ALA A 941 20.20 -16.29 -3.52
CA ALA A 941 20.75 -17.54 -3.05
C ALA A 941 19.72 -18.39 -2.29
N LEU A 942 19.90 -19.71 -2.33
CA LEU A 942 19.09 -20.70 -1.63
C LEU A 942 19.98 -21.49 -0.68
N LEU A 943 19.68 -21.44 0.61
CA LEU A 943 20.30 -22.30 1.61
C LEU A 943 19.44 -23.54 1.82
N ASN A 944 20.04 -24.73 1.75
CA ASN A 944 19.45 -25.96 2.23
C ASN A 944 20.44 -26.62 3.20
N GLN A 945 20.09 -26.81 4.47
CA GLN A 945 20.96 -27.47 5.46
C GLN A 945 20.50 -28.91 5.78
N GLY A 946 19.30 -29.32 5.34
CA GLY A 946 18.71 -30.60 5.72
C GLY A 946 18.40 -30.73 7.22
N GLN A 947 18.14 -29.62 7.90
CA GLN A 947 18.00 -29.54 9.37
C GLN A 947 16.54 -29.48 9.85
N GLY A 948 15.59 -29.88 9.00
CA GLY A 948 14.16 -29.77 9.26
C GLY A 948 13.63 -28.35 9.08
N THR A 949 12.40 -28.10 9.54
CA THR A 949 11.69 -26.82 9.33
C THR A 949 12.46 -25.62 9.86
N VAL A 950 12.43 -24.50 9.13
CA VAL A 950 12.92 -23.22 9.62
C VAL A 950 12.00 -22.71 10.72
N THR A 951 12.52 -22.54 11.93
CA THR A 951 11.75 -22.14 13.13
C THR A 951 11.89 -20.66 13.46
N ALA A 952 13.03 -20.05 13.12
CA ALA A 952 13.29 -18.64 13.30
C ALA A 952 14.15 -18.11 12.15
N LEU A 953 13.91 -16.87 11.73
CA LEU A 953 14.62 -16.22 10.63
C LEU A 953 14.69 -14.72 10.91
N GLU A 954 15.88 -14.15 10.84
CA GLU A 954 16.08 -12.71 10.92
C GLU A 954 17.08 -12.27 9.84
N HIS A 955 16.68 -11.25 9.08
CA HIS A 955 17.48 -10.60 8.05
C HIS A 955 17.88 -9.22 8.55
N SER A 956 19.18 -8.97 8.71
CA SER A 956 19.68 -7.68 9.18
C SER A 956 19.80 -6.65 8.05
N ASP A 957 19.69 -5.37 8.38
CA ASP A 957 19.94 -4.26 7.44
C ASP A 957 21.42 -4.06 7.07
N VAL A 958 22.32 -4.90 7.59
CA VAL A 958 23.78 -4.85 7.35
C VAL A 958 24.31 -6.04 6.53
N GLY A 959 23.41 -6.86 5.96
CA GLY A 959 23.77 -7.93 5.03
C GLY A 959 24.08 -9.29 5.66
N PHE A 960 23.75 -9.48 6.94
CA PHE A 960 23.76 -10.79 7.60
C PHE A 960 22.36 -11.38 7.73
N ILE A 961 22.26 -12.69 7.58
CA ILE A 961 21.02 -13.45 7.84
C ILE A 961 21.34 -14.51 8.88
N CYS A 962 20.45 -14.69 9.84
CA CYS A 962 20.55 -15.78 10.80
C CYS A 962 19.28 -16.64 10.75
N VAL A 963 19.49 -17.95 10.69
CA VAL A 963 18.44 -18.96 10.50
C VAL A 963 18.51 -19.98 11.62
N GLY A 964 17.37 -20.28 12.23
CA GLY A 964 17.19 -21.35 13.19
C GLY A 964 16.36 -22.50 12.60
N PHE A 965 16.74 -23.73 12.93
CA PHE A 965 16.10 -24.95 12.43
C PHE A 965 15.52 -25.79 13.57
N GLN A 966 14.51 -26.60 13.24
CA GLN A 966 13.84 -27.51 14.17
C GLN A 966 14.78 -28.54 14.82
N SER A 967 15.89 -28.90 14.16
CA SER A 967 16.91 -29.79 14.74
C SER A 967 17.71 -29.17 15.89
N GLY A 968 17.49 -27.88 16.21
CA GLY A 968 18.30 -27.13 17.16
C GLY A 968 19.51 -26.45 16.55
N ASN A 969 19.78 -26.66 15.26
CA ASN A 969 20.88 -25.99 14.56
C ASN A 969 20.53 -24.54 14.21
N LEU A 970 21.57 -23.71 14.14
CA LEU A 970 21.53 -22.31 13.73
C LEU A 970 22.63 -22.06 12.70
N ALA A 971 22.35 -21.22 11.70
CA ALA A 971 23.32 -20.83 10.68
C ALA A 971 23.31 -19.32 10.45
N ILE A 972 24.49 -18.73 10.21
CA ILE A 972 24.65 -17.31 9.85
C ILE A 972 25.24 -17.21 8.45
N ILE A 973 24.65 -16.36 7.61
CA ILE A 973 25.01 -16.12 6.22
C ILE A 973 25.49 -14.67 6.07
N ASP A 974 26.57 -14.46 5.32
CA ASP A 974 27.04 -13.13 4.88
C ASP A 974 26.76 -12.94 3.38
N LEU A 975 26.00 -11.90 3.02
CA LEU A 975 25.59 -11.63 1.64
C LEU A 975 26.63 -10.88 0.77
N ARG A 976 27.76 -10.44 1.33
CA ARG A 976 28.81 -9.72 0.57
C ARG A 976 29.68 -10.64 -0.30
N GLY A 977 29.48 -11.94 -0.16
CA GLY A 977 30.07 -13.02 -0.94
C GLY A 977 29.35 -14.29 -0.49
N PRO A 978 28.06 -14.46 -0.89
CA PRO A 978 27.06 -15.27 -0.20
C PRO A 978 27.63 -16.58 0.31
N SER A 979 27.85 -16.65 1.62
CA SER A 979 28.47 -17.82 2.26
C SER A 979 27.96 -18.01 3.68
N VAL A 980 27.90 -19.27 4.11
CA VAL A 980 27.61 -19.62 5.51
C VAL A 980 28.89 -19.39 6.31
N ILE A 981 28.88 -18.42 7.22
CA ILE A 981 30.04 -18.04 8.03
C ILE A 981 30.04 -18.69 9.41
N PHE A 982 28.89 -19.20 9.86
CA PHE A 982 28.75 -19.85 11.16
C PHE A 982 27.65 -20.89 11.14
N THR A 983 27.87 -22.00 11.85
CA THR A 983 26.84 -23.01 12.13
C THR A 983 27.09 -23.57 13.53
N ALA A 984 26.05 -23.68 14.35
CA ALA A 984 26.14 -24.24 15.70
C ALA A 984 24.87 -25.00 16.08
N ASN A 985 25.01 -26.00 16.95
CA ASN A 985 23.89 -26.71 17.54
C ASN A 985 23.49 -26.13 18.90
N SER A 986 22.21 -26.17 19.23
CA SER A 986 21.66 -25.78 20.52
C SER A 986 22.41 -26.41 21.70
N SER A 987 22.72 -27.71 21.57
CA SER A 987 23.45 -28.49 22.57
C SER A 987 24.89 -28.02 22.83
N GLU A 988 25.54 -27.41 21.83
CA GLU A 988 26.90 -26.86 21.94
C GLU A 988 26.88 -25.47 22.59
N LEU A 989 25.79 -24.72 22.42
CA LEU A 989 25.56 -23.41 23.02
C LEU A 989 25.09 -23.52 24.49
N THR A 990 24.57 -24.69 24.90
CA THR A 990 24.18 -25.01 26.28
C THR A 990 25.26 -25.85 27.00
N LYS A 991 25.95 -25.32 28.02
CA LYS A 991 26.90 -26.15 28.78
C LYS A 991 26.20 -27.28 29.56
N PRO A 992 26.75 -28.52 29.57
CA PRO A 992 26.26 -29.59 30.43
C PRO A 992 26.55 -29.27 31.91
N GLN A 993 25.52 -29.30 32.76
CA GLN A 993 25.66 -29.16 34.21
C GLN A 993 26.49 -30.31 34.79
N LYS A 994 27.73 -30.04 35.24
CA LYS A 994 28.39 -30.92 36.22
C LYS A 994 27.75 -30.72 37.59
N ARG A 995 26.58 -31.34 37.82
CA ARG A 995 26.09 -31.55 39.18
C ARG A 995 26.94 -32.64 39.83
N LEU A 996 27.85 -32.24 40.73
CA LEU A 996 28.42 -33.14 41.74
C LEU A 996 27.29 -33.54 42.70
N SER A 997 26.52 -34.56 42.33
CA SER A 997 25.59 -35.22 43.24
C SER A 997 26.14 -36.60 43.61
N LEU A 998 26.59 -36.72 44.87
CA LEU A 998 26.88 -37.98 45.53
C LEU A 998 25.57 -38.70 45.83
N ARG A 999 24.96 -39.32 44.82
CA ARG A 999 24.00 -40.43 44.97
C ARG A 999 23.82 -41.10 43.61
N LYS A 1000 24.40 -42.29 43.47
CA LYS A 1000 24.13 -43.21 42.35
C LYS A 1000 22.66 -43.64 42.43
N SER A 1001 21.83 -43.11 41.54
CA SER A 1001 20.58 -43.77 41.13
C SER A 1001 20.66 -44.05 39.64
N HIS A 1002 20.54 -45.32 39.28
CA HIS A 1002 20.33 -45.77 37.91
C HIS A 1002 19.03 -45.15 37.37
N TYR A 1003 19.16 -44.09 36.58
CA TYR A 1003 18.12 -43.65 35.65
C TYR A 1003 18.74 -43.74 34.26
N SER A 1004 18.10 -44.52 33.39
CA SER A 1004 18.35 -44.56 31.96
C SER A 1004 18.33 -43.13 31.41
N ALA A 1005 19.25 -42.84 30.47
CA ALA A 1005 19.25 -41.61 29.70
C ALA A 1005 17.91 -41.47 28.96
N SER A 1006 16.94 -40.79 29.58
CA SER A 1006 15.77 -40.28 28.87
C SER A 1006 16.26 -39.12 28.02
N GLU A 1007 16.13 -39.25 26.70
CA GLU A 1007 16.39 -38.19 25.73
C GLU A 1007 15.84 -36.85 26.24
N ALA A 1008 16.71 -35.85 26.37
CA ALA A 1008 16.29 -34.48 26.63
C ALA A 1008 15.34 -34.04 25.50
N ALA A 1009 14.26 -33.33 25.84
CA ALA A 1009 13.34 -32.82 24.84
C ALA A 1009 14.11 -31.95 23.82
N PRO A 1010 13.86 -32.10 22.51
CA PRO A 1010 14.56 -31.32 21.50
C PRO A 1010 14.30 -29.83 21.70
N GLU A 1011 15.38 -29.04 21.83
CA GLU A 1011 15.35 -27.57 21.94
C GLU A 1011 15.74 -26.94 20.60
N TRP A 1012 14.93 -25.99 20.12
CA TRP A 1012 15.18 -25.25 18.87
C TRP A 1012 15.02 -23.73 19.01
N PRO A 1013 15.65 -22.93 18.11
CA PRO A 1013 15.55 -21.48 18.14
C PRO A 1013 14.12 -21.02 17.81
N THR A 1014 13.62 -20.00 18.50
CA THR A 1014 12.26 -19.46 18.31
C THR A 1014 12.22 -17.99 17.89
N SER A 1015 13.24 -17.21 18.27
CA SER A 1015 13.38 -15.81 17.88
C SER A 1015 14.86 -15.49 17.74
N ILE A 1016 15.17 -14.64 16.76
CA ILE A 1016 16.53 -14.20 16.46
C ILE A 1016 16.46 -12.69 16.22
N LYS A 1017 17.36 -11.92 16.83
CA LYS A 1017 17.48 -10.47 16.61
C LYS A 1017 18.92 -10.02 16.54
N PHE A 1018 19.20 -9.14 15.58
CA PHE A 1018 20.46 -8.41 15.51
C PHE A 1018 20.33 -7.08 16.26
N ALA A 1019 21.33 -6.74 17.05
CA ALA A 1019 21.37 -5.49 17.80
C ALA A 1019 22.81 -4.92 17.81
N VAL A 1020 22.94 -3.62 18.04
CA VAL A 1020 24.24 -2.96 18.25
C VAL A 1020 24.15 -2.32 19.63
N MET A 1021 24.85 -2.88 20.61
CA MET A 1021 24.82 -2.39 22.00
C MET A 1021 26.15 -2.67 22.71
N THR A 1022 26.37 -1.99 23.84
CA THR A 1022 27.50 -2.25 24.73
C THR A 1022 27.13 -3.34 25.74
N LEU A 1023 27.98 -4.36 25.90
CA LEU A 1023 27.83 -5.36 26.96
C LEU A 1023 28.44 -4.84 28.27
N ASP A 1024 27.83 -5.21 29.40
CA ASP A 1024 28.13 -4.65 30.72
C ASP A 1024 29.63 -4.73 31.10
N GLY A 1025 30.23 -3.58 31.42
CA GLY A 1025 31.55 -3.48 32.04
C GLY A 1025 32.72 -3.13 31.13
N ASP A 1026 32.59 -3.22 29.81
CA ASP A 1026 33.67 -2.90 28.87
C ASP A 1026 33.50 -1.52 28.21
N VAL A 1027 34.51 -0.66 28.38
CA VAL A 1027 34.53 0.70 27.83
C VAL A 1027 34.72 0.65 26.29
N PHE A 1028 35.43 -0.36 25.77
CA PHE A 1028 35.52 -0.69 24.35
C PHE A 1028 36.04 -2.14 24.19
N SER A 1029 35.24 -3.05 23.65
CA SER A 1029 35.71 -4.36 23.16
C SER A 1029 34.74 -4.93 22.12
N VAL A 1030 35.29 -5.49 21.05
CA VAL A 1030 34.55 -6.18 19.98
C VAL A 1030 34.29 -7.61 20.44
N SER A 1031 33.06 -7.89 20.86
CA SER A 1031 32.58 -9.25 21.15
C SER A 1031 31.20 -9.45 20.48
N LEU A 1032 31.14 -10.43 19.58
CA LEU A 1032 29.88 -10.95 19.05
C LEU A 1032 29.40 -12.00 20.06
N GLU A 1033 28.79 -11.53 21.15
CA GLU A 1033 28.28 -12.41 22.21
C GLU A 1033 26.84 -12.81 21.87
N LEU A 1034 26.59 -14.12 21.77
CA LEU A 1034 25.25 -14.68 21.72
C LEU A 1034 24.61 -14.48 23.09
N ALA A 1035 23.94 -13.34 23.28
CA ALA A 1035 23.25 -13.05 24.53
C ALA A 1035 22.01 -13.95 24.63
N LYS A 1036 22.04 -14.84 25.62
CA LYS A 1036 20.91 -15.71 25.97
C LYS A 1036 19.93 -14.93 26.85
N GLU A 1037 19.27 -13.91 26.31
CA GLU A 1037 18.06 -13.37 26.95
C GLU A 1037 16.85 -14.21 26.51
N ALA A 1038 16.71 -15.38 27.15
CA ALA A 1038 15.48 -16.16 27.07
C ALA A 1038 14.43 -15.53 28.01
N TRP A 1039 13.43 -14.87 27.44
CA TRP A 1039 12.16 -14.67 28.14
C TRP A 1039 11.38 -15.98 28.10
N LEU A 1040 11.60 -16.82 29.11
CA LEU A 1040 10.84 -18.04 29.35
C LEU A 1040 9.55 -17.70 30.10
N HIS A 1041 8.41 -17.80 29.43
CA HIS A 1041 7.18 -18.18 30.12
C HIS A 1041 7.11 -19.71 30.19
N SER A 1042 7.52 -20.29 31.33
CA SER A 1042 7.04 -21.62 31.72
C SER A 1042 6.91 -21.74 33.25
N ASN A 1043 5.98 -22.59 33.66
CA ASN A 1043 5.24 -22.54 34.92
C ASN A 1043 5.99 -23.06 36.18
N SER A 1044 7.32 -22.95 36.28
CA SER A 1044 8.05 -23.41 37.47
C SER A 1044 9.35 -22.66 37.75
N TYR A 1045 9.37 -22.04 38.94
CA TYR A 1045 10.47 -21.31 39.58
C TYR A 1045 11.80 -22.09 39.64
N HIS A 1046 12.89 -21.49 39.12
CA HIS A 1046 14.14 -21.25 39.87
C HIS A 1046 15.07 -20.35 39.05
N GLN A 1047 15.50 -19.24 39.68
CA GLN A 1047 16.29 -18.13 39.15
C GLN A 1047 17.75 -18.32 39.57
N GLU A 1048 18.69 -18.47 38.64
CA GLU A 1048 20.13 -18.24 38.89
C GLU A 1048 20.80 -17.65 37.63
N GLU A 1049 21.49 -16.51 37.81
CA GLU A 1049 22.28 -15.79 36.80
C GLU A 1049 23.67 -16.42 36.66
N HIS A 1050 24.09 -16.80 35.45
CA HIS A 1050 25.49 -17.10 35.19
C HIS A 1050 25.93 -16.70 33.77
N THR A 1051 26.88 -15.76 33.70
CA THR A 1051 27.69 -15.38 32.54
C THR A 1051 28.80 -16.40 32.30
N LEU A 1052 29.05 -16.79 31.05
CA LEU A 1052 30.21 -17.63 30.68
C LEU A 1052 30.69 -17.32 29.26
N SER A 1053 31.93 -16.85 29.20
CA SER A 1053 32.68 -16.39 28.03
C SER A 1053 33.34 -17.54 27.25
N LEU A 1054 33.18 -17.54 25.93
CA LEU A 1054 34.01 -18.32 24.97
C LEU A 1054 33.71 -17.89 23.53
N LEU A 1055 34.54 -17.03 22.92
CA LEU A 1055 34.58 -16.78 21.45
C LEU A 1055 35.78 -15.90 21.00
N LEU A 1056 37.02 -16.27 21.37
CA LEU A 1056 38.23 -15.52 21.00
C LEU A 1056 38.69 -15.71 19.53
N ALA A 1057 38.19 -16.74 18.82
CA ALA A 1057 38.66 -17.07 17.47
C ALA A 1057 37.91 -16.34 16.34
N LEU A 1058 36.63 -16.01 16.53
CA LEU A 1058 35.78 -15.35 15.52
C LEU A 1058 36.06 -13.84 15.44
N ALA A 1059 36.39 -13.23 16.58
CA ALA A 1059 36.82 -11.83 16.65
C ALA A 1059 38.13 -11.60 15.90
N MET A 1060 39.12 -12.48 16.03
CA MET A 1060 40.42 -12.33 15.35
C MET A 1060 40.32 -12.48 13.83
N TRP A 1061 39.40 -13.29 13.32
CA TRP A 1061 39.22 -13.49 11.87
C TRP A 1061 38.46 -12.31 11.21
N MET A 1062 37.43 -11.76 11.87
CA MET A 1062 36.71 -10.56 11.43
C MET A 1062 37.60 -9.29 11.46
N ILE A 1063 38.52 -9.20 12.42
CA ILE A 1063 39.50 -8.10 12.54
C ILE A 1063 40.56 -8.16 11.44
N GLY A 1064 41.06 -9.35 11.10
CA GLY A 1064 42.09 -9.52 10.06
C GLY A 1064 41.62 -9.19 8.64
N TYR A 1065 40.34 -9.42 8.33
CA TYR A 1065 39.80 -9.21 6.98
C TYR A 1065 39.36 -7.75 6.73
N CYS A 1066 38.93 -7.02 7.76
CA CYS A 1066 38.66 -5.59 7.64
C CYS A 1066 39.94 -4.76 7.49
N GLN A 1067 41.08 -5.22 8.03
CA GLN A 1067 42.37 -4.54 7.89
C GLN A 1067 43.00 -4.70 6.50
N SER A 1068 42.77 -5.82 5.80
CA SER A 1068 43.32 -6.06 4.46
C SER A 1068 42.55 -5.34 3.34
N ALA A 1069 41.27 -5.03 3.52
CA ALA A 1069 40.49 -4.23 2.57
C ALA A 1069 40.83 -2.73 2.58
N LEU A 1070 41.53 -2.24 3.62
CA LEU A 1070 41.94 -0.84 3.78
C LEU A 1070 43.37 -0.55 3.27
N SER A 1071 44.09 -1.55 2.75
CA SER A 1071 45.45 -1.39 2.22
C SER A 1071 45.52 -1.49 0.69
N MET A 1072 44.70 -0.73 -0.04
CA MET A 1072 44.99 -0.41 -1.44
C MET A 1072 45.65 0.98 -1.55
N PRO A 1073 46.69 1.15 -2.38
CA PRO A 1073 47.44 2.39 -2.44
C PRO A 1073 46.60 3.54 -3.00
N LYS A 1074 46.70 4.70 -2.35
CA LYS A 1074 46.12 5.97 -2.77
C LYS A 1074 46.63 6.35 -4.17
N THR A 1075 45.78 6.21 -5.18
CA THR A 1075 45.94 6.94 -6.44
C THR A 1075 45.28 8.31 -6.28
N VAL A 1076 46.12 9.34 -6.33
CA VAL A 1076 45.75 10.76 -6.39
C VAL A 1076 45.13 11.04 -7.77
N PHE A 1077 43.94 11.63 -7.80
CA PHE A 1077 43.51 12.45 -8.92
C PHE A 1077 43.21 13.86 -8.38
N PRO A 1078 43.74 14.93 -9.02
CA PRO A 1078 43.42 16.31 -8.65
C PRO A 1078 42.05 16.72 -9.20
N LEU A 1079 41.43 17.64 -8.47
CA LEU A 1079 40.24 18.49 -8.74
C LEU A 1079 39.48 18.27 -10.05
#